data_AF-A0A3N2MJA0-F1
#
_entry.id   AF-A0A3N2MJA0-F1
#
_cell.length_a   1.000
_cell.length_b   1.000
_cell.length_c   1.000
_cell.angle_alpha   90.00
_cell.angle_beta   90.00
_cell.angle_gamma   90.00
#
_symmetry.space_group_name_H-M   'P 1'
#
loop_
_entity.id
_entity.type
_entity.pdbx_description
1 polymer ?
#
loop_
_entity_poly.entity_id
_entity_poly.type
_entity_poly.pdbx_seq_one_letter_code
_entity_poly.pdbx_strand_id
1 'polypeptide(L)'
;MDTRFTTPLNTNIIAGRYVAPPAPEVPALLRTAGMILTASGSSVTLRACGAPESLFCADLKSVPLCAEKSGDTIYVMTAEGCHRIIAGESGFIHLPPHRQLPPVSFSADRKGVVRLLTISVKSSSGVSLSDGISPVSTLHKKLTAGLDYVYRELQASVSDASLFMQPVLVRCRFVDSSGATLMLTPPQLLGTDPLWQCHAVHTASVTKRSDTDFTINPFTLTAVAWQPAVSLPPSTHPSMQGVEAVRIEISSPVDFYDPAQPVAIRIARPRDNSPECHAYLSGADYGSDRKLRAKVESMTGTDAVFEVARTVALRPVVQRVLIKQPRRNAASSGGVAQAQPLNFSAGCSVRSGDTVAWGNITQLPFTPPHPAQILASGEERFDCTVGFYTHSGLLCSASGTVSGASRSFVHEFSCPDPEVCAVKVTFADTGASISASMTPCGGAAVAWHDSGEVTDLPDAVAASVRVSRCGSIVSALAADPLVPVSRVDACDGDITGLVPACRSQSSWDFSRTHLIALSLSGIHAVCFNSRAGYVSSTLIDRRSAPAGGIFAPDAVYVPVLGGVVRVTGARSCGYIPLPFEARRLAYREPQQLVLCRGESDEALWIAPDGELALVGAQGRIAFNSEVTLPKSTAPRYLTVPLLADSFSGKLTLLGDCGDSSVPALCHRCADIVGSVTEPLRIRVASRPRKMRAIVSLVGSASPDFAINRPFIS
;
A
#
# COMPACT_ATOMS: atom_id res chain seq x y z
N MET A 1 0.98 81.33 8.03
CA MET A 1 -0.29 81.43 7.28
C MET A 1 0.06 81.26 5.83
N ASP A 2 -0.46 80.37 5.01
CA ASP A 2 -1.46 79.28 5.05
C ASP A 2 -1.49 78.87 3.55
N THR A 3 -1.79 77.68 3.05
CA THR A 3 -2.11 76.35 3.57
C THR A 3 -2.04 75.41 2.35
N ARG A 4 -1.86 74.13 2.67
CA ARG A 4 -1.80 72.96 1.79
C ARG A 4 -3.15 72.69 1.11
N PHE A 5 -3.11 72.11 -0.10
CA PHE A 5 -3.96 70.98 -0.50
C PHE A 5 -3.31 70.21 -1.66
N THR A 6 -2.61 69.12 -1.33
CA THR A 6 -2.51 67.95 -2.22
C THR A 6 -2.62 66.72 -1.35
N THR A 7 -3.72 66.00 -1.55
CA THR A 7 -4.15 64.74 -0.96
C THR A 7 -3.02 63.72 -0.80
N PRO A 8 -2.89 63.05 0.36
CA PRO A 8 -2.01 61.90 0.50
C PRO A 8 -2.66 60.69 -0.19
N LEU A 9 -1.89 60.03 -1.06
CA LEU A 9 -2.18 58.66 -1.49
C LEU A 9 -2.11 57.76 -0.26
N ASN A 10 -3.27 57.37 0.25
CA ASN A 10 -3.44 56.27 1.19
C ASN A 10 -3.01 54.96 0.51
N THR A 11 -1.72 54.63 0.55
CA THR A 11 -1.25 53.26 0.40
C THR A 11 -1.12 52.65 1.79
N ASN A 12 -2.25 52.16 2.31
CA ASN A 12 -2.25 51.13 3.35
C ASN A 12 -1.63 49.85 2.75
N ILE A 13 -0.30 49.77 2.71
CA ILE A 13 0.40 48.50 2.55
C ILE A 13 0.55 47.95 3.97
N ILE A 14 -0.33 47.01 4.31
CA ILE A 14 -0.20 46.15 5.48
C ILE A 14 1.03 45.26 5.21
N ALA A 15 2.23 45.73 5.57
CA ALA A 15 3.46 44.96 5.50
C ALA A 15 3.71 44.34 6.89
N GLY A 16 3.68 43.00 6.95
CA GLY A 16 3.83 42.22 8.17
C GLY A 16 5.19 42.47 8.84
N ARG A 17 5.15 42.83 10.13
CA ARG A 17 6.32 42.85 11.01
C ARG A 17 6.86 41.41 11.18
N TYR A 18 8.14 41.20 10.91
CA TYR A 18 8.84 39.96 11.24
C TYR A 18 9.40 40.07 12.65
N VAL A 19 8.77 39.37 13.61
CA VAL A 19 9.27 39.22 14.98
C VAL A 19 9.77 37.80 15.15
N ALA A 20 11.04 37.62 15.55
CA ALA A 20 11.63 36.31 15.78
C ALA A 20 10.89 35.57 16.91
N PRO A 21 10.33 34.37 16.65
CA PRO A 21 9.68 33.58 17.69
C PRO A 21 10.69 32.77 18.53
N PRO A 22 10.29 32.32 19.74
CA PRO A 22 11.10 31.44 20.57
C PRO A 22 11.35 30.07 19.90
N ALA A 23 12.45 29.42 20.26
CA ALA A 23 12.91 28.15 19.70
C ALA A 23 11.85 27.03 19.83
N PRO A 24 11.59 26.23 18.78
CA PRO A 24 10.64 25.13 18.87
C PRO A 24 11.21 23.89 19.58
N GLU A 25 10.28 23.26 20.29
CA GLU A 25 10.29 22.02 21.07
C GLU A 25 10.82 20.79 20.33
N VAL A 26 11.08 19.72 21.11
CA VAL A 26 11.49 18.36 20.73
C VAL A 26 10.98 17.93 19.33
N PRO A 27 11.84 17.36 18.44
CA PRO A 27 11.42 16.89 17.14
C PRO A 27 10.28 15.86 17.27
N ALA A 28 9.12 16.20 16.70
CA ALA A 28 7.95 15.33 16.69
C ALA A 28 8.05 14.33 15.54
N LEU A 29 7.73 13.06 15.82
CA LEU A 29 7.58 12.02 14.81
C LEU A 29 6.33 12.24 13.97
N LEU A 30 5.27 12.77 14.59
CA LEU A 30 4.02 13.15 13.94
C LEU A 30 3.40 14.34 14.67
N ARG A 31 2.92 15.33 13.91
CA ARG A 31 2.16 16.46 14.44
C ARG A 31 0.83 16.57 13.69
N THR A 32 -0.25 16.67 14.44
CA THR A 32 -1.62 16.86 13.93
C THR A 32 -2.22 18.12 14.55
N ALA A 33 -3.43 18.51 14.14
CA ALA A 33 -4.10 19.71 14.66
C ALA A 33 -4.27 19.70 16.20
N GLY A 34 -4.43 18.52 16.82
CA GLY A 34 -4.67 18.39 18.26
C GLY A 34 -3.64 17.59 19.05
N MET A 35 -2.75 16.85 18.39
CA MET A 35 -1.82 15.93 19.05
C MET A 35 -0.41 15.97 18.46
N ILE A 36 0.57 15.72 19.33
CA ILE A 36 1.99 15.59 19.01
C ILE A 36 2.45 14.22 19.49
N LEU A 37 3.05 13.44 18.59
CA LEU A 37 3.74 12.20 18.91
C LEU A 37 5.24 12.46 18.88
N THR A 38 5.93 12.21 19.99
CA THR A 38 7.38 12.30 20.11
C THR A 38 7.97 10.93 20.40
N ALA A 39 9.22 10.73 19.98
CA ALA A 39 9.99 9.52 20.25
C ALA A 39 11.25 9.84 21.05
N SER A 40 11.60 8.97 21.99
CA SER A 40 12.88 9.01 22.72
C SER A 40 13.43 7.58 22.75
N GLY A 41 14.41 7.29 21.89
CA GLY A 41 14.85 5.92 21.65
C GLY A 41 13.72 5.08 21.06
N SER A 42 13.42 3.94 21.69
CA SER A 42 12.31 3.05 21.31
C SER A 42 10.99 3.39 22.00
N SER A 43 10.92 4.41 22.86
CA SER A 43 9.68 4.81 23.53
C SER A 43 8.99 5.93 22.77
N VAL A 44 7.66 5.85 22.64
CA VAL A 44 6.82 6.90 22.06
C VAL A 44 5.88 7.50 23.08
N THR A 45 5.68 8.81 23.00
CA THR A 45 4.77 9.55 23.87
C THR A 45 3.84 10.40 23.01
N LEU A 46 2.53 10.27 23.26
CA LEU A 46 1.48 11.08 22.63
C LEU A 46 0.99 12.12 23.64
N ARG A 47 0.93 13.39 23.21
CA ARG A 47 0.44 14.52 24.01
C ARG A 47 -0.55 15.36 23.21
N ALA A 48 -1.46 16.04 23.90
CA ALA A 48 -2.24 17.10 23.28
C ALA A 48 -1.32 18.30 22.98
N CYS A 49 -1.58 19.02 21.88
CA CYS A 49 -0.83 20.23 21.55
C CYS A 49 -0.91 21.25 22.69
N GLY A 50 0.24 21.66 23.23
CA GLY A 50 0.32 22.64 24.33
C GLY A 50 0.04 22.08 25.73
N ALA A 51 -0.22 20.78 25.87
CA ALA A 51 -0.39 20.13 27.17
C ALA A 51 0.92 19.44 27.62
N PRO A 52 1.33 19.60 28.88
CA PRO A 52 2.52 18.91 29.40
C PRO A 52 2.26 17.41 29.66
N GLU A 53 1.02 17.02 29.91
CA GLU A 53 0.63 15.65 30.27
C GLU A 53 0.63 14.70 29.07
N SER A 54 1.14 13.48 29.30
CA SER A 54 1.08 12.39 28.32
C SER A 54 -0.30 11.76 28.30
N LEU A 55 -0.91 11.72 27.12
CA LEU A 55 -2.16 10.98 26.88
C LEU A 55 -1.90 9.48 26.75
N PHE A 56 -0.72 9.11 26.26
CA PHE A 56 -0.32 7.73 26.05
C PHE A 56 1.21 7.62 25.96
N CYS A 57 1.75 6.52 26.49
CA CYS A 57 3.14 6.12 26.35
C CYS A 57 3.20 4.63 26.02
N ALA A 58 4.11 4.24 25.12
CA ALA A 58 4.42 2.85 24.87
C ALA A 58 5.88 2.65 24.49
N ASP A 59 6.41 1.51 24.91
CA ASP A 59 7.71 1.02 24.49
C ASP A 59 7.55 0.17 23.23
N LEU A 60 8.30 0.53 22.20
CA LEU A 60 8.37 -0.20 20.94
C LEU A 60 9.55 -1.16 20.96
N LYS A 61 9.51 -2.15 20.06
CA LYS A 61 10.61 -3.13 19.91
C LYS A 61 11.87 -2.52 19.28
N SER A 62 11.72 -1.45 18.50
CA SER A 62 12.82 -0.74 17.87
C SER A 62 12.48 0.74 17.69
N VAL A 63 13.48 1.54 17.30
CA VAL A 63 13.35 2.99 17.14
C VAL A 63 12.33 3.31 16.03
N PRO A 64 11.40 4.26 16.25
CA PRO A 64 10.50 4.74 15.21
C PRO A 64 11.25 5.36 14.04
N LEU A 65 10.82 5.02 12.82
CA LEU A 65 11.33 5.56 11.57
C LEU A 65 10.45 6.69 11.05
N CYS A 66 9.14 6.44 10.95
CA CYS A 66 8.14 7.42 10.56
C CYS A 66 6.77 7.09 11.19
N ALA A 67 5.83 8.05 11.13
CA ALA A 67 4.47 7.83 11.57
C ALA A 67 3.44 8.61 10.75
N GLU A 68 2.23 8.08 10.66
CA GLU A 68 1.11 8.66 9.90
C GLU A 68 -0.23 8.46 10.63
N LYS A 69 -1.18 9.39 10.47
CA LYS A 69 -2.52 9.27 11.08
C LYS A 69 -3.59 8.93 10.05
N SER A 70 -4.05 7.67 10.13
CA SER A 70 -5.23 7.08 9.49
C SER A 70 -6.54 7.16 10.29
N GLY A 71 -7.40 8.19 10.16
CA GLY A 71 -8.65 8.21 10.92
C GLY A 71 -8.37 8.29 12.43
N ASP A 72 -8.81 7.29 13.20
CA ASP A 72 -8.60 7.17 14.65
C ASP A 72 -7.35 6.35 15.02
N THR A 73 -6.59 5.91 14.02
CA THR A 73 -5.39 5.09 14.20
C THR A 73 -4.13 5.86 13.81
N ILE A 74 -3.13 5.81 14.68
CA ILE A 74 -1.77 6.27 14.40
C ILE A 74 -0.92 5.05 14.06
N TYR A 75 -0.28 5.08 12.90
CA TYR A 75 0.63 4.05 12.40
C TYR A 75 2.05 4.51 12.68
N VAL A 76 2.83 3.70 13.37
CA VAL A 76 4.23 4.00 13.70
C VAL A 76 5.10 2.90 13.10
N MET A 77 5.88 3.25 12.08
CA MET A 77 6.79 2.33 11.41
C MET A 77 8.09 2.23 12.19
N THR A 78 8.57 1.00 12.37
CA THR A 78 9.85 0.68 12.98
C THR A 78 10.59 -0.34 12.11
N ALA A 79 11.86 -0.64 12.40
CA ALA A 79 12.60 -1.67 11.66
C ALA A 79 11.96 -3.06 11.76
N GLU A 80 11.16 -3.30 12.79
CA GLU A 80 10.42 -4.54 13.06
C GLU A 80 8.96 -4.50 12.54
N GLY A 81 8.60 -3.47 11.76
CA GLY A 81 7.27 -3.31 11.17
C GLY A 81 6.41 -2.26 11.86
N CYS A 82 5.12 -2.25 11.51
CA CYS A 82 4.19 -1.22 11.93
C CYS A 82 3.54 -1.53 13.29
N HIS A 83 3.72 -0.63 14.25
CA HIS A 83 2.88 -0.52 15.43
C HIS A 83 1.63 0.30 15.12
N ARG A 84 0.50 -0.02 15.77
CA ARG A 84 -0.74 0.78 15.67
C ARG A 84 -1.14 1.28 17.05
N ILE A 85 -1.52 2.55 17.13
CA ILE A 85 -2.08 3.17 18.32
C ILE A 85 -3.49 3.61 17.96
N ILE A 86 -4.49 2.93 18.50
CA ILE A 86 -5.90 3.13 18.17
C ILE A 86 -6.56 3.90 19.30
N ALA A 87 -7.25 5.00 18.98
CA ALA A 87 -8.09 5.68 19.95
C ALA A 87 -9.36 4.86 20.24
N GLY A 88 -9.61 4.55 21.50
CA GLY A 88 -10.82 3.89 21.99
C GLY A 88 -11.57 4.75 23.01
N GLU A 89 -12.74 4.28 23.45
CA GLU A 89 -13.63 5.01 24.37
C GLU A 89 -12.98 5.29 25.74
N SER A 90 -12.12 4.39 26.22
CA SER A 90 -11.47 4.46 27.53
C SER A 90 -9.97 4.82 27.46
N GLY A 91 -9.47 5.26 26.30
CA GLY A 91 -8.05 5.58 26.09
C GLY A 91 -7.48 4.95 24.82
N PHE A 92 -6.15 4.84 24.75
CA PHE A 92 -5.44 4.34 23.57
C PHE A 92 -5.09 2.86 23.71
N ILE A 93 -5.24 2.10 22.62
CA ILE A 93 -4.84 0.70 22.51
C ILE A 93 -3.59 0.61 21.65
N HIS A 94 -2.54 0.00 22.17
CA HIS A 94 -1.31 -0.32 21.44
C HIS A 94 -1.39 -1.72 20.83
N LEU A 95 -1.16 -1.83 19.54
CA LEU A 95 -1.00 -3.10 18.84
C LEU A 95 0.44 -3.19 18.29
N PRO A 96 1.21 -4.22 18.68
CA PRO A 96 2.57 -4.43 18.18
C PRO A 96 2.60 -4.99 16.74
N PRO A 97 3.74 -4.90 16.04
CA PRO A 97 3.94 -5.54 14.75
C PRO A 97 3.97 -7.07 14.90
N HIS A 98 3.68 -7.77 13.81
CA HIS A 98 3.72 -9.24 13.72
C HIS A 98 2.89 -9.96 14.78
N ARG A 99 1.59 -9.66 14.83
CA ARG A 99 0.66 -10.40 15.67
C ARG A 99 0.49 -11.81 15.10
N GLN A 100 0.64 -12.83 15.94
CA GLN A 100 0.31 -14.19 15.55
C GLN A 100 -1.12 -14.22 15.02
N LEU A 101 -1.30 -14.78 13.82
CA LEU A 101 -2.61 -14.89 13.24
C LEU A 101 -3.51 -15.75 14.16
N PRO A 102 -4.79 -15.40 14.31
CA PRO A 102 -5.71 -16.16 15.16
C PRO A 102 -5.85 -17.62 14.71
N PRO A 103 -6.09 -18.57 15.64
CA PRO A 103 -6.40 -19.95 15.29
C PRO A 103 -7.78 -20.01 14.61
N VAL A 104 -7.79 -19.91 13.29
CA VAL A 104 -8.99 -20.02 12.45
C VAL A 104 -8.92 -21.33 11.70
N SER A 105 -10.04 -22.05 11.65
CA SER A 105 -10.22 -23.20 10.78
C SER A 105 -11.52 -23.07 9.99
N PHE A 106 -11.52 -23.64 8.79
CA PHE A 106 -12.70 -23.70 7.91
C PHE A 106 -13.13 -25.15 7.73
N SER A 107 -14.43 -25.38 7.58
CA SER A 107 -15.00 -26.67 7.23
C SER A 107 -16.11 -26.52 6.18
N ALA A 108 -16.26 -27.55 5.33
CA ALA A 108 -17.34 -27.65 4.38
C ALA A 108 -18.50 -28.44 5.00
N ASP A 109 -19.48 -27.74 5.56
CA ASP A 109 -20.64 -28.36 6.20
C ASP A 109 -21.60 -28.89 5.15
N ARG A 110 -21.70 -30.22 5.03
CA ARG A 110 -22.64 -30.89 4.13
C ARG A 110 -24.08 -30.59 4.56
N LYS A 111 -24.91 -30.14 3.61
CA LYS A 111 -26.33 -29.81 3.83
C LYS A 111 -27.30 -30.76 3.13
N GLY A 112 -26.86 -31.37 2.03
CA GLY A 112 -27.69 -32.34 1.33
C GLY A 112 -27.03 -32.83 0.06
N VAL A 113 -27.73 -33.71 -0.65
CA VAL A 113 -27.30 -34.23 -1.95
C VAL A 113 -28.39 -33.91 -2.96
N VAL A 114 -28.02 -33.20 -4.02
CA VAL A 114 -28.88 -32.93 -5.17
C VAL A 114 -28.54 -33.94 -6.26
N ARG A 115 -29.57 -34.60 -6.79
CA ARG A 115 -29.42 -35.60 -7.84
C ARG A 115 -30.40 -35.28 -8.96
N LEU A 116 -29.88 -35.12 -10.18
CA LEU A 116 -30.67 -34.88 -11.38
C LEU A 116 -30.32 -35.90 -12.46
N LEU A 117 -31.27 -36.17 -13.34
CA LEU A 117 -31.11 -37.10 -14.45
C LEU A 117 -31.34 -36.38 -15.77
N THR A 118 -30.54 -36.76 -16.77
CA THR A 118 -30.80 -36.39 -18.17
C THR A 118 -32.02 -37.16 -18.70
N ILE A 119 -32.46 -36.83 -19.92
CA ILE A 119 -33.47 -37.63 -20.62
C ILE A 119 -32.80 -38.75 -21.43
N SER A 120 -33.50 -39.87 -21.62
CA SER A 120 -33.02 -40.92 -22.53
C SER A 120 -32.97 -40.39 -23.97
N VAL A 121 -31.90 -40.72 -24.70
CA VAL A 121 -31.73 -40.27 -26.09
C VAL A 121 -31.66 -41.48 -27.01
N LYS A 122 -32.62 -41.58 -27.95
CA LYS A 122 -32.61 -42.60 -29.00
C LYS A 122 -31.56 -42.30 -30.06
N SER A 123 -31.02 -43.37 -30.63
CA SER A 123 -30.15 -43.34 -31.81
C SER A 123 -30.71 -42.46 -32.94
N SER A 124 -29.81 -41.79 -33.66
CA SER A 124 -30.14 -40.95 -34.82
C SER A 124 -29.76 -41.68 -36.11
N SER A 125 -30.44 -41.37 -37.21
CA SER A 125 -30.16 -41.98 -38.53
C SER A 125 -28.67 -41.84 -38.90
N GLY A 126 -28.03 -42.96 -39.27
CA GLY A 126 -26.62 -42.97 -39.68
C GLY A 126 -25.60 -43.05 -38.54
N VAL A 127 -26.04 -43.33 -37.30
CA VAL A 127 -25.13 -43.59 -36.17
C VAL A 127 -25.16 -45.09 -35.82
N SER A 128 -23.98 -45.72 -35.79
CA SER A 128 -23.76 -47.09 -35.32
C SER A 128 -23.05 -47.07 -33.96
N LEU A 129 -23.42 -47.98 -33.05
CA LEU A 129 -22.71 -48.18 -31.78
C LEU A 129 -21.27 -48.64 -32.00
N SER A 130 -21.05 -49.52 -32.98
CA SER A 130 -19.74 -50.11 -33.28
C SER A 130 -18.74 -49.09 -33.86
N ASP A 131 -19.24 -48.09 -34.58
CA ASP A 131 -18.44 -47.02 -35.18
C ASP A 131 -18.18 -45.84 -34.21
N GLY A 132 -18.86 -45.84 -33.05
CA GLY A 132 -18.79 -44.78 -32.06
C GLY A 132 -19.66 -43.56 -32.40
N ILE A 133 -19.76 -42.62 -31.44
CA ILE A 133 -20.59 -41.43 -31.59
C ILE A 133 -19.74 -40.27 -32.09
N SER A 134 -19.94 -39.87 -33.35
CA SER A 134 -19.24 -38.73 -33.95
C SER A 134 -19.64 -37.40 -33.30
N PRO A 135 -18.71 -36.47 -33.02
CA PRO A 135 -19.00 -35.15 -32.45
C PRO A 135 -19.96 -34.28 -33.28
N VAL A 136 -20.01 -34.49 -34.60
CA VAL A 136 -20.91 -33.74 -35.48
C VAL A 136 -22.33 -34.34 -35.55
N SER A 137 -22.53 -35.53 -34.98
CA SER A 137 -23.81 -36.23 -35.04
C SER A 137 -24.90 -35.52 -34.22
N THR A 138 -26.15 -35.63 -34.67
CA THR A 138 -27.32 -35.12 -33.93
C THR A 138 -27.45 -35.78 -32.56
N LEU A 139 -27.02 -37.05 -32.45
CA LEU A 139 -27.00 -37.78 -31.18
C LEU A 139 -26.02 -37.11 -30.18
N HIS A 140 -24.79 -36.83 -30.60
CA HIS A 140 -23.80 -36.14 -29.76
C HIS A 140 -24.29 -34.77 -29.28
N LYS A 141 -24.87 -33.97 -30.17
CA LYS A 141 -25.44 -32.65 -29.83
C LYS A 141 -26.56 -32.73 -28.80
N LYS A 142 -27.45 -33.72 -28.92
CA LYS A 142 -28.55 -33.95 -27.95
C LYS A 142 -28.02 -34.38 -26.58
N LEU A 143 -27.01 -35.25 -26.54
CA LEU A 143 -26.38 -35.69 -25.29
C LEU A 143 -25.64 -34.53 -24.60
N THR A 144 -24.88 -33.75 -25.37
CA THR A 144 -24.18 -32.55 -24.90
C THR A 144 -25.17 -31.56 -24.28
N ALA A 145 -26.21 -31.17 -25.03
CA ALA A 145 -27.21 -30.24 -24.54
C ALA A 145 -27.95 -30.75 -23.29
N GLY A 146 -28.23 -32.06 -23.22
CA GLY A 146 -28.86 -32.67 -22.05
C GLY A 146 -27.99 -32.62 -20.80
N LEU A 147 -26.70 -32.99 -20.92
CA LEU A 147 -25.74 -32.95 -19.82
C LEU A 147 -25.47 -31.51 -19.34
N ASP A 148 -25.28 -30.57 -20.27
CA ASP A 148 -25.08 -29.16 -19.97
C ASP A 148 -26.30 -28.53 -19.28
N TYR A 149 -27.50 -28.91 -19.73
CA TYR A 149 -28.74 -28.46 -19.07
C TYR A 149 -28.79 -28.97 -17.64
N VAL A 150 -28.63 -30.29 -17.43
CA VAL A 150 -28.71 -30.88 -16.09
C VAL A 150 -27.64 -30.34 -15.14
N TYR A 151 -26.41 -30.12 -15.61
CA TYR A 151 -25.37 -29.52 -14.79
C TYR A 151 -25.69 -28.08 -14.37
N ARG A 152 -26.20 -27.24 -15.28
CA ARG A 152 -26.60 -25.87 -14.94
C ARG A 152 -27.83 -25.82 -14.02
N GLU A 153 -28.79 -26.71 -14.20
CA GLU A 153 -29.93 -26.83 -13.29
C GLU A 153 -29.50 -27.28 -11.89
N LEU A 154 -28.53 -28.19 -11.80
CA LEU A 154 -27.91 -28.60 -10.55
C LEU A 154 -27.23 -27.40 -9.86
N GLN A 155 -26.46 -26.59 -10.61
CA GLN A 155 -25.84 -25.37 -10.11
C GLN A 155 -26.88 -24.34 -9.63
N ALA A 156 -27.93 -24.11 -10.42
CA ALA A 156 -29.01 -23.19 -10.09
C ALA A 156 -29.74 -23.63 -8.82
N SER A 157 -30.12 -24.90 -8.71
CA SER A 157 -30.80 -25.43 -7.53
C SER A 157 -29.96 -25.31 -6.25
N VAL A 158 -28.65 -25.46 -6.33
CA VAL A 158 -27.74 -25.30 -5.19
C VAL A 158 -27.55 -23.82 -4.86
N SER A 159 -27.38 -22.97 -5.87
CA SER A 159 -27.20 -21.52 -5.70
C SER A 159 -28.45 -20.83 -5.16
N ASP A 160 -29.65 -21.26 -5.55
CA ASP A 160 -30.93 -20.73 -5.05
C ASP A 160 -31.10 -20.97 -3.55
N ALA A 161 -30.48 -22.04 -3.02
CA ALA A 161 -30.41 -22.33 -1.59
C ALA A 161 -29.26 -21.58 -0.88
N SER A 162 -28.53 -20.70 -1.57
CA SER A 162 -27.31 -20.03 -1.06
C SER A 162 -26.23 -21.02 -0.60
N LEU A 163 -26.12 -22.16 -1.28
CA LEU A 163 -25.14 -23.21 -1.01
C LEU A 163 -24.11 -23.30 -2.15
N PHE A 164 -23.06 -24.07 -1.93
CA PHE A 164 -22.03 -24.38 -2.91
C PHE A 164 -22.03 -25.86 -3.26
N MET A 165 -21.58 -26.18 -4.47
CA MET A 165 -21.25 -27.54 -4.89
C MET A 165 -19.80 -27.64 -5.37
N GLN A 166 -19.30 -26.63 -6.08
CA GLN A 166 -17.88 -26.55 -6.45
C GLN A 166 -17.06 -25.84 -5.37
N PRO A 167 -15.74 -26.11 -5.29
CA PRO A 167 -14.89 -25.53 -4.27
C PRO A 167 -14.72 -24.02 -4.45
N VAL A 168 -14.44 -23.32 -3.35
CA VAL A 168 -14.22 -21.86 -3.32
C VAL A 168 -12.97 -21.54 -2.50
N LEU A 169 -12.29 -20.44 -2.82
CA LEU A 169 -11.27 -19.89 -1.93
C LEU A 169 -11.95 -19.13 -0.80
N VAL A 170 -11.51 -19.39 0.43
CA VAL A 170 -12.00 -18.70 1.64
C VAL A 170 -10.85 -18.05 2.39
N ARG A 171 -11.11 -16.90 3.01
CA ARG A 171 -10.19 -16.24 3.95
C ARG A 171 -10.94 -15.38 4.96
N CYS A 172 -10.28 -15.06 6.07
CA CYS A 172 -10.79 -14.14 7.09
C CYS A 172 -10.03 -12.82 7.07
N ARG A 173 -10.78 -11.72 7.00
CA ARG A 173 -10.28 -10.35 7.22
C ARG A 173 -10.75 -9.83 8.57
N PHE A 174 -9.81 -9.56 9.46
CA PHE A 174 -10.05 -9.00 10.78
C PHE A 174 -9.97 -7.48 10.70
N VAL A 175 -11.00 -6.78 11.16
CA VAL A 175 -11.08 -5.32 11.06
C VAL A 175 -11.24 -4.67 12.42
N ASP A 176 -10.72 -3.46 12.56
CA ASP A 176 -10.96 -2.60 13.71
C ASP A 176 -12.30 -1.84 13.60
N SER A 177 -12.59 -0.98 14.58
CA SER A 177 -13.81 -0.18 14.64
C SER A 177 -13.95 0.85 13.51
N SER A 178 -12.85 1.24 12.87
CA SER A 178 -12.84 2.11 11.69
C SER A 178 -13.07 1.35 10.39
N GLY A 179 -12.99 0.01 10.44
CA GLY A 179 -13.10 -0.87 9.28
C GLY A 179 -11.77 -1.16 8.59
N ALA A 180 -10.64 -0.69 9.13
CA ALA A 180 -9.31 -0.93 8.58
C ALA A 180 -8.86 -2.38 8.85
N THR A 181 -8.11 -2.98 7.91
CA THR A 181 -7.65 -4.35 8.05
C THR A 181 -6.56 -4.46 9.11
N LEU A 182 -6.81 -5.21 10.18
CA LEU A 182 -5.81 -5.55 11.19
C LEU A 182 -4.97 -6.75 10.77
N MET A 183 -5.63 -7.80 10.29
CA MET A 183 -5.03 -9.07 9.91
C MET A 183 -5.82 -9.71 8.76
N LEU A 184 -5.13 -10.48 7.93
CA LEU A 184 -5.71 -11.23 6.82
C LEU A 184 -5.12 -12.64 6.85
N THR A 185 -5.97 -13.67 6.86
CA THR A 185 -5.48 -15.06 6.73
C THR A 185 -5.11 -15.34 5.27
N PRO A 186 -4.18 -16.27 4.99
CA PRO A 186 -3.99 -16.79 3.65
C PRO A 186 -5.30 -17.38 3.10
N PRO A 187 -5.54 -17.30 1.78
CA PRO A 187 -6.63 -18.02 1.15
C PRO A 187 -6.41 -19.53 1.26
N GLN A 188 -7.50 -20.26 1.46
CA GLN A 188 -7.55 -21.72 1.48
C GLN A 188 -8.63 -22.21 0.53
N LEU A 189 -8.34 -23.29 -0.21
CA LEU A 189 -9.35 -23.95 -1.03
C LEU A 189 -10.27 -24.82 -0.14
N LEU A 190 -11.53 -24.42 -0.08
CA LEU A 190 -12.57 -25.11 0.69
C LEU A 190 -13.55 -25.83 -0.24
N GLY A 191 -13.83 -27.09 0.06
CA GLY A 191 -14.81 -27.90 -0.63
C GLY A 191 -15.06 -29.22 0.09
N THR A 192 -15.90 -30.07 -0.50
CA THR A 192 -16.17 -31.41 0.01
C THR A 192 -15.08 -32.40 -0.42
N ASP A 193 -15.18 -33.64 0.04
CA ASP A 193 -14.46 -34.78 -0.55
C ASP A 193 -15.48 -35.67 -1.29
N PRO A 194 -15.35 -35.88 -2.62
CA PRO A 194 -14.31 -35.33 -3.51
C PRO A 194 -14.44 -33.82 -3.73
N LEU A 195 -13.30 -33.17 -4.00
CA LEU A 195 -13.16 -31.72 -4.11
C LEU A 195 -13.88 -31.14 -5.32
N TRP A 196 -13.64 -31.71 -6.51
CA TRP A 196 -14.32 -31.33 -7.75
C TRP A 196 -15.46 -32.28 -8.02
N GLN A 197 -16.68 -31.78 -7.85
CA GLN A 197 -17.88 -32.59 -8.00
C GLN A 197 -18.32 -32.65 -9.46
N CYS A 198 -18.91 -33.77 -9.89
CA CYS A 198 -19.34 -34.01 -11.27
C CYS A 198 -18.21 -33.97 -12.34
N HIS A 199 -16.95 -33.88 -11.94
CA HIS A 199 -15.80 -33.87 -12.85
C HIS A 199 -15.51 -35.24 -13.45
N ALA A 200 -15.66 -36.29 -12.65
CA ALA A 200 -15.38 -37.67 -13.05
C ALA A 200 -16.26 -38.14 -14.21
N VAL A 201 -15.84 -39.23 -14.86
CA VAL A 201 -16.58 -39.84 -15.97
C VAL A 201 -17.98 -40.29 -15.52
N HIS A 202 -19.00 -39.84 -16.26
CA HIS A 202 -20.39 -40.24 -16.05
C HIS A 202 -20.72 -41.43 -16.93
N THR A 203 -21.37 -42.44 -16.38
CA THR A 203 -21.71 -43.68 -17.09
C THR A 203 -23.21 -43.86 -17.17
N ALA A 204 -23.72 -44.11 -18.38
CA ALA A 204 -25.10 -44.50 -18.63
C ALA A 204 -25.14 -45.86 -19.32
N SER A 205 -26.10 -46.70 -18.96
CA SER A 205 -26.34 -47.96 -19.66
C SER A 205 -26.96 -47.71 -21.03
N VAL A 206 -26.65 -48.58 -21.99
CA VAL A 206 -27.23 -48.51 -23.34
C VAL A 206 -28.16 -49.69 -23.55
N THR A 207 -29.43 -49.41 -23.85
CA THR A 207 -30.39 -50.43 -24.25
C THR A 207 -30.28 -50.64 -25.77
N LYS A 208 -29.72 -51.78 -26.17
CA LYS A 208 -29.42 -52.13 -27.57
C LYS A 208 -30.47 -53.12 -28.12
N ARG A 209 -31.14 -52.76 -29.22
CA ARG A 209 -31.95 -53.71 -30.02
C ARG A 209 -31.19 -54.17 -31.26
N SER A 210 -30.48 -53.25 -31.90
CA SER A 210 -29.50 -53.53 -32.95
C SER A 210 -28.35 -52.53 -32.85
N ASP A 211 -27.36 -52.63 -33.73
CA ASP A 211 -26.22 -51.71 -33.75
C ASP A 211 -26.60 -50.26 -34.14
N THR A 212 -27.71 -50.09 -34.85
CA THR A 212 -28.25 -48.80 -35.31
C THR A 212 -29.56 -48.41 -34.61
N ASP A 213 -30.19 -49.32 -33.87
CA ASP A 213 -31.36 -49.08 -33.02
C ASP A 213 -31.00 -49.32 -31.55
N PHE A 214 -30.61 -48.25 -30.88
CA PHE A 214 -30.27 -48.24 -29.47
C PHE A 214 -30.77 -46.97 -28.78
N THR A 215 -30.86 -47.04 -27.45
CA THR A 215 -31.20 -45.90 -26.59
C THR A 215 -30.16 -45.76 -25.50
N ILE A 216 -29.59 -44.57 -25.36
CA ILE A 216 -28.75 -44.23 -24.21
C ILE A 216 -29.68 -43.83 -23.07
N ASN A 217 -29.59 -44.54 -21.95
CA ASN A 217 -30.39 -44.25 -20.77
C ASN A 217 -29.89 -42.97 -20.08
N PRO A 218 -30.66 -42.39 -19.14
CA PRO A 218 -30.28 -41.17 -18.46
C PRO A 218 -28.94 -41.29 -17.73
N PHE A 219 -28.06 -40.32 -17.96
CA PHE A 219 -26.98 -40.00 -17.03
C PHE A 219 -27.55 -39.44 -15.74
N THR A 220 -26.99 -39.88 -14.62
CA THR A 220 -27.23 -39.30 -13.29
C THR A 220 -26.09 -38.36 -12.94
N LEU A 221 -26.41 -37.11 -12.63
CA LEU A 221 -25.47 -36.18 -12.00
C LEU A 221 -25.84 -36.02 -10.52
N THR A 222 -24.83 -36.08 -9.66
CA THR A 222 -25.01 -35.96 -8.22
C THR A 222 -24.01 -34.96 -7.67
N ALA A 223 -24.47 -33.99 -6.88
CA ALA A 223 -23.60 -33.12 -6.10
C ALA A 223 -24.09 -32.99 -4.65
N VAL A 224 -23.13 -32.97 -3.75
CA VAL A 224 -23.27 -32.61 -2.35
C VAL A 224 -23.33 -31.09 -2.27
N ALA A 225 -24.46 -30.57 -1.80
CA ALA A 225 -24.60 -29.16 -1.47
C ALA A 225 -24.04 -28.90 -0.07
N TRP A 226 -23.22 -27.87 0.06
CA TRP A 226 -22.51 -27.56 1.30
C TRP A 226 -22.43 -26.06 1.54
N GLN A 227 -22.11 -25.66 2.79
CA GLN A 227 -21.86 -24.27 3.15
C GLN A 227 -20.53 -24.16 3.91
N PRO A 228 -19.84 -23.02 3.84
CA PRO A 228 -18.66 -22.77 4.65
C PRO A 228 -19.04 -22.56 6.11
N ALA A 229 -18.35 -23.27 7.01
CA ALA A 229 -18.32 -22.97 8.43
C ALA A 229 -16.92 -22.50 8.83
N VAL A 230 -16.89 -21.61 9.84
CA VAL A 230 -15.65 -21.05 10.37
C VAL A 230 -15.64 -21.22 11.89
N SER A 231 -14.51 -21.70 12.41
CA SER A 231 -14.21 -21.68 13.83
C SER A 231 -13.33 -20.48 14.13
N LEU A 232 -13.78 -19.60 15.04
CA LEU A 232 -13.06 -18.42 15.48
C LEU A 232 -12.65 -18.58 16.95
N PRO A 233 -11.47 -18.06 17.35
CA PRO A 233 -11.12 -18.00 18.76
C PRO A 233 -12.09 -17.10 19.55
N PRO A 234 -12.20 -17.27 20.87
CA PRO A 234 -12.99 -16.38 21.71
C PRO A 234 -12.46 -14.94 21.62
N SER A 235 -13.35 -13.96 21.80
CA SER A 235 -12.99 -12.52 21.74
C SER A 235 -11.96 -12.08 22.79
N THR A 236 -11.78 -12.88 23.84
CA THR A 236 -10.76 -12.70 24.88
C THR A 236 -9.37 -13.17 24.47
N HIS A 237 -9.22 -13.87 23.35
CA HIS A 237 -7.93 -14.36 22.88
C HIS A 237 -6.98 -13.19 22.54
N PRO A 238 -5.68 -13.25 22.86
CA PRO A 238 -4.75 -12.13 22.65
C PRO A 238 -4.66 -11.62 21.21
N SER A 239 -4.78 -12.52 20.23
CA SER A 239 -4.82 -12.14 18.79
C SER A 239 -6.06 -11.34 18.41
N MET A 240 -7.13 -11.39 19.22
CA MET A 240 -8.41 -10.73 18.97
C MET A 240 -8.50 -9.32 19.58
N GLN A 241 -7.50 -8.89 20.37
CA GLN A 241 -7.49 -7.55 20.94
C GLN A 241 -7.51 -6.49 19.82
N GLY A 242 -8.42 -5.52 19.93
CA GLY A 242 -8.63 -4.47 18.91
C GLY A 242 -9.47 -4.89 17.71
N VAL A 243 -9.80 -6.19 17.55
CA VAL A 243 -10.70 -6.66 16.50
C VAL A 243 -12.14 -6.34 16.88
N GLU A 244 -12.84 -5.61 16.00
CA GLU A 244 -14.26 -5.28 16.16
C GLU A 244 -15.14 -6.31 15.45
N ALA A 245 -14.73 -6.71 14.25
CA ALA A 245 -15.45 -7.67 13.43
C ALA A 245 -14.51 -8.54 12.58
N VAL A 246 -15.02 -9.72 12.21
CA VAL A 246 -14.38 -10.65 11.28
C VAL A 246 -15.23 -10.78 10.03
N ARG A 247 -14.65 -10.45 8.87
CA ARG A 247 -15.28 -10.63 7.56
C ARG A 247 -14.78 -11.93 6.93
N ILE A 248 -15.71 -12.81 6.62
CA ILE A 248 -15.45 -14.06 5.89
C ILE A 248 -15.61 -13.73 4.42
N GLU A 249 -14.51 -13.86 3.68
CA GLU A 249 -14.46 -13.53 2.27
C GLU A 249 -14.34 -14.79 1.43
N ILE A 250 -15.10 -14.85 0.34
CA ILE A 250 -15.23 -16.03 -0.51
C ILE A 250 -15.04 -15.61 -1.97
N SER A 251 -14.32 -16.41 -2.75
CA SER A 251 -14.19 -16.22 -4.20
C SER A 251 -15.41 -16.74 -4.95
N SER A 252 -15.48 -16.47 -6.26
CA SER A 252 -16.33 -17.27 -7.14
C SER A 252 -15.92 -18.75 -7.11
N PRO A 253 -16.87 -19.70 -7.31
CA PRO A 253 -16.55 -21.13 -7.38
C PRO A 253 -15.53 -21.46 -8.47
N VAL A 254 -14.60 -22.35 -8.14
CA VAL A 254 -13.60 -22.86 -9.07
C VAL A 254 -14.19 -24.06 -9.80
N ASP A 255 -14.67 -23.79 -11.02
CA ASP A 255 -15.31 -24.78 -11.86
C ASP A 255 -14.47 -25.14 -13.12
N PHE A 256 -14.61 -26.38 -13.58
CA PHE A 256 -14.07 -26.91 -14.84
C PHE A 256 -15.04 -26.71 -16.01
N TYR A 257 -16.31 -26.44 -15.73
CA TYR A 257 -17.34 -26.32 -16.74
C TYR A 257 -17.06 -25.20 -17.74
N ASP A 258 -16.93 -25.57 -19.02
CA ASP A 258 -16.76 -24.65 -20.14
C ASP A 258 -17.76 -25.02 -21.26
N PRO A 259 -18.86 -24.28 -21.42
CA PRO A 259 -19.89 -24.58 -22.42
C PRO A 259 -19.40 -24.38 -23.87
N ALA A 260 -18.22 -23.77 -24.09
CA ALA A 260 -17.63 -23.68 -25.42
C ALA A 260 -16.99 -25.00 -25.88
N GLN A 261 -16.71 -25.92 -24.96
CA GLN A 261 -16.12 -27.23 -25.26
C GLN A 261 -17.19 -28.31 -25.31
N PRO A 262 -17.20 -29.18 -26.34
CA PRO A 262 -18.17 -30.27 -26.41
C PRO A 262 -17.90 -31.35 -25.36
N VAL A 263 -18.96 -32.00 -24.87
CA VAL A 263 -18.87 -33.21 -24.04
C VAL A 263 -18.08 -34.30 -24.76
N ALA A 264 -17.07 -34.87 -24.10
CA ALA A 264 -16.37 -36.04 -24.62
C ALA A 264 -17.20 -37.30 -24.34
N ILE A 265 -17.64 -38.00 -25.40
CA ILE A 265 -18.51 -39.18 -25.30
C ILE A 265 -17.80 -40.40 -25.89
N ARG A 266 -17.83 -41.52 -25.16
CA ARG A 266 -17.25 -42.79 -25.58
C ARG A 266 -18.20 -43.94 -25.28
N ILE A 267 -18.41 -44.82 -26.26
CA ILE A 267 -19.09 -46.10 -26.03
C ILE A 267 -18.04 -47.14 -25.61
N ALA A 268 -18.23 -47.74 -24.44
CA ALA A 268 -17.49 -48.92 -24.03
C ALA A 268 -18.27 -50.18 -24.41
N ARG A 269 -17.52 -51.23 -24.76
CA ARG A 269 -18.07 -52.56 -25.06
C ARG A 269 -19.23 -52.53 -26.08
N PRO A 270 -19.08 -51.86 -27.25
CA PRO A 270 -20.18 -51.65 -28.19
C PRO A 270 -20.77 -52.94 -28.77
N ARG A 271 -19.99 -54.03 -28.77
CA ARG A 271 -20.38 -55.35 -29.29
C ARG A 271 -21.00 -56.26 -28.23
N ASP A 272 -20.92 -55.91 -26.96
CA ASP A 272 -21.47 -56.70 -25.86
C ASP A 272 -22.99 -56.51 -25.76
N ASN A 273 -23.66 -57.42 -25.04
CA ASN A 273 -25.10 -57.33 -24.78
C ASN A 273 -25.47 -56.21 -23.80
N SER A 274 -24.49 -55.59 -23.15
CA SER A 274 -24.66 -54.49 -22.20
C SER A 274 -23.62 -53.38 -22.46
N PRO A 275 -23.75 -52.62 -23.55
CA PRO A 275 -22.87 -51.50 -23.81
C PRO A 275 -23.09 -50.37 -22.80
N GLU A 276 -22.03 -49.59 -22.57
CA GLU A 276 -22.04 -48.42 -21.67
C GLU A 276 -21.64 -47.16 -22.44
N CYS A 277 -22.31 -46.06 -22.16
CA CYS A 277 -21.96 -44.75 -22.66
C CYS A 277 -21.25 -43.98 -21.54
N HIS A 278 -19.99 -43.63 -21.75
CA HIS A 278 -19.21 -42.77 -20.88
C HIS A 278 -19.21 -41.35 -21.42
N ALA A 279 -19.40 -40.37 -20.55
CA ALA A 279 -19.39 -38.96 -20.90
C ALA A 279 -18.63 -38.13 -19.86
N TYR A 280 -17.81 -37.19 -20.33
CA TYR A 280 -17.27 -36.10 -19.52
C TYR A 280 -18.04 -34.83 -19.79
N LEU A 281 -18.34 -34.06 -18.74
CA LEU A 281 -18.98 -32.76 -18.88
C LEU A 281 -18.14 -31.80 -19.73
N SER A 282 -18.80 -30.81 -20.32
CA SER A 282 -18.17 -29.76 -21.13
C SER A 282 -17.06 -29.06 -20.33
N GLY A 283 -15.82 -29.13 -20.82
CA GLY A 283 -14.62 -28.61 -20.14
C GLY A 283 -13.89 -29.60 -19.22
N ALA A 284 -14.48 -30.75 -18.90
CA ALA A 284 -13.81 -31.85 -18.19
C ALA A 284 -13.12 -32.81 -19.17
N ASP A 285 -11.89 -33.21 -18.85
CA ASP A 285 -11.12 -34.18 -19.64
C ASP A 285 -10.12 -34.95 -18.74
N TYR A 286 -9.28 -35.80 -19.34
CA TYR A 286 -8.24 -36.55 -18.61
C TYR A 286 -7.10 -35.68 -18.02
N GLY A 287 -7.20 -34.34 -18.06
CA GLY A 287 -6.22 -33.40 -17.50
C GLY A 287 -6.85 -32.18 -16.80
N SER A 288 -8.16 -32.17 -16.57
CA SER A 288 -8.86 -31.03 -15.98
C SER A 288 -8.39 -30.72 -14.57
N ASP A 289 -7.88 -31.70 -13.82
CA ASP A 289 -7.29 -31.47 -12.49
C ASP A 289 -6.11 -30.49 -12.56
N ARG A 290 -5.19 -30.69 -13.51
CA ARG A 290 -4.05 -29.77 -13.68
C ARG A 290 -4.51 -28.36 -14.06
N LYS A 291 -5.53 -28.24 -14.91
CA LYS A 291 -6.12 -26.95 -15.30
C LYS A 291 -6.80 -26.26 -14.11
N LEU A 292 -7.52 -27.03 -13.28
CA LEU A 292 -8.18 -26.54 -12.07
C LEU A 292 -7.16 -26.09 -11.03
N ARG A 293 -6.07 -26.85 -10.82
CA ARG A 293 -4.97 -26.47 -9.95
C ARG A 293 -4.32 -25.16 -10.39
N ALA A 294 -3.97 -25.05 -11.68
CA ALA A 294 -3.41 -23.82 -12.23
C ALA A 294 -4.36 -22.62 -12.09
N LYS A 295 -5.68 -22.84 -12.21
CA LYS A 295 -6.70 -21.81 -11.97
C LYS A 295 -6.75 -21.38 -10.51
N VAL A 296 -6.68 -22.31 -9.56
CA VAL A 296 -6.57 -22.01 -8.12
C VAL A 296 -5.30 -21.21 -7.83
N GLU A 297 -4.15 -21.64 -8.37
CA GLU A 297 -2.85 -20.98 -8.18
C GLU A 297 -2.82 -19.54 -8.74
N SER A 298 -3.46 -19.28 -9.88
CA SER A 298 -3.61 -17.92 -10.43
C SER A 298 -4.54 -17.07 -9.55
N MET A 299 -5.62 -17.67 -9.03
CA MET A 299 -6.55 -17.01 -8.11
C MET A 299 -5.89 -16.68 -6.75
N THR A 300 -5.05 -17.55 -6.20
CA THR A 300 -4.36 -17.29 -4.92
C THR A 300 -3.28 -16.21 -5.03
N GLY A 301 -2.65 -16.05 -6.20
CA GLY A 301 -1.61 -15.04 -6.43
C GLY A 301 -2.16 -13.63 -6.67
N THR A 302 -2.93 -13.43 -7.75
CA THR A 302 -3.30 -12.08 -8.24
C THR A 302 -4.73 -11.91 -8.72
N ASP A 303 -5.41 -13.00 -9.10
CA ASP A 303 -6.58 -12.89 -9.98
C ASP A 303 -7.92 -13.03 -9.25
N ALA A 304 -7.93 -13.46 -7.98
CA ALA A 304 -9.17 -13.65 -7.24
C ALA A 304 -9.81 -12.33 -6.78
N VAL A 305 -11.09 -12.19 -7.12
CA VAL A 305 -11.99 -11.24 -6.47
C VAL A 305 -12.67 -11.97 -5.31
N PHE A 306 -12.49 -11.44 -4.10
CA PHE A 306 -13.11 -11.93 -2.89
C PHE A 306 -14.30 -11.03 -2.51
N GLU A 307 -15.45 -11.64 -2.25
CA GLU A 307 -16.65 -10.95 -1.76
C GLU A 307 -16.89 -11.29 -0.30
N VAL A 308 -17.42 -10.33 0.47
CA VAL A 308 -17.76 -10.54 1.88
C VAL A 308 -19.05 -11.35 1.96
N ALA A 309 -18.94 -12.63 2.26
CA ALA A 309 -20.10 -13.52 2.39
C ALA A 309 -20.80 -13.36 3.74
N ARG A 310 -20.03 -13.14 4.82
CA ARG A 310 -20.56 -13.01 6.18
C ARG A 310 -19.67 -12.12 7.04
N THR A 311 -20.27 -11.36 7.95
CA THR A 311 -19.56 -10.58 8.97
C THR A 311 -19.97 -11.07 10.36
N VAL A 312 -18.97 -11.37 11.20
CA VAL A 312 -19.15 -11.73 12.61
C VAL A 312 -18.70 -10.54 13.46
N ALA A 313 -19.66 -9.85 14.08
CA ALA A 313 -19.36 -8.77 15.02
C ALA A 313 -18.99 -9.34 16.39
N LEU A 314 -17.89 -8.85 16.99
CA LEU A 314 -17.41 -9.31 18.30
C LEU A 314 -17.87 -8.39 19.44
N ARG A 315 -18.33 -7.20 19.11
CA ARG A 315 -18.96 -6.23 20.01
C ARG A 315 -20.29 -5.78 19.40
N PRO A 316 -21.27 -5.36 20.22
CA PRO A 316 -22.52 -4.80 19.70
C PRO A 316 -22.20 -3.50 18.95
N VAL A 317 -22.08 -3.60 17.63
CA VAL A 317 -21.86 -2.46 16.75
C VAL A 317 -23.06 -1.53 16.87
N VAL A 318 -22.86 -0.34 17.43
CA VAL A 318 -23.79 0.77 17.22
C VAL A 318 -23.78 1.05 15.72
N GLN A 319 -24.85 0.63 15.05
CA GLN A 319 -25.05 0.73 13.61
C GLN A 319 -24.98 2.19 13.15
N ARG A 320 -23.78 2.72 12.91
CA ARG A 320 -23.59 3.82 11.96
C ARG A 320 -23.61 3.20 10.57
N VAL A 321 -24.82 3.05 10.07
CA VAL A 321 -25.12 2.68 8.69
C VAL A 321 -24.23 3.49 7.74
N LEU A 322 -23.35 2.80 7.03
CA LEU A 322 -23.06 3.18 5.65
C LEU A 322 -23.12 1.91 4.80
N ILE A 323 -24.33 1.51 4.44
CA ILE A 323 -24.55 0.71 3.24
C ILE A 323 -24.16 1.62 2.07
N LYS A 324 -22.93 1.48 1.57
CA LYS A 324 -22.66 1.67 0.15
C LYS A 324 -22.21 0.32 -0.38
N GLN A 325 -23.13 -0.32 -1.10
CA GLN A 325 -22.79 -1.42 -1.99
C GLN A 325 -21.53 -1.05 -2.80
N PRO A 326 -20.52 -1.92 -2.92
CA PRO A 326 -19.51 -1.72 -3.93
C PRO A 326 -20.20 -1.83 -5.30
N ARG A 327 -20.21 -0.73 -6.05
CA ARG A 327 -20.54 -0.77 -7.47
C ARG A 327 -19.55 -1.71 -8.15
N ARG A 328 -20.07 -2.74 -8.83
CA ARG A 328 -19.37 -3.48 -9.89
C ARG A 328 -18.62 -2.48 -10.77
N ASN A 329 -17.30 -2.55 -10.75
CA ASN A 329 -16.45 -2.01 -11.80
C ASN A 329 -15.36 -3.04 -12.06
N ALA A 330 -15.71 -4.01 -12.91
CA ALA A 330 -14.73 -4.75 -13.66
C ALA A 330 -14.03 -3.77 -14.60
N ALA A 331 -12.76 -3.51 -14.35
CA ALA A 331 -11.82 -3.03 -15.35
C ALA A 331 -10.50 -3.76 -15.08
N SER A 332 -10.29 -4.81 -15.86
CA SER A 332 -9.01 -5.48 -16.04
C SER A 332 -7.96 -4.50 -16.52
N SER A 333 -6.88 -4.30 -15.76
CA SER A 333 -5.53 -4.04 -16.28
C SER A 333 -4.55 -3.71 -15.14
N GLY A 334 -3.45 -4.47 -15.09
CA GLY A 334 -2.24 -4.13 -14.34
C GLY A 334 -2.14 -4.84 -12.99
N GLY A 335 -1.50 -6.02 -13.00
CA GLY A 335 -1.20 -6.77 -11.79
C GLY A 335 -0.40 -5.93 -10.80
N VAL A 336 -1.00 -5.66 -9.65
CA VAL A 336 -0.28 -5.49 -8.40
C VAL A 336 -0.75 -6.63 -7.53
N ALA A 337 0.18 -7.53 -7.24
CA ALA A 337 -0.02 -8.66 -6.36
C ALA A 337 -0.83 -8.23 -5.13
N GLN A 338 -2.01 -8.82 -4.95
CA GLN A 338 -2.65 -8.93 -3.63
C GLN A 338 -1.90 -9.94 -2.75
N ALA A 339 -0.59 -10.09 -2.95
CA ALA A 339 0.30 -10.76 -2.00
C ALA A 339 0.29 -9.94 -0.71
N GLN A 340 0.08 -10.64 0.39
CA GLN A 340 -0.49 -10.07 1.60
C GLN A 340 0.25 -8.82 2.11
N PRO A 341 -0.48 -7.76 2.49
CA PRO A 341 0.09 -6.41 2.39
C PRO A 341 0.72 -5.90 3.69
N LEU A 342 0.79 -6.69 4.76
CA LEU A 342 0.94 -6.17 6.12
C LEU A 342 2.38 -6.15 6.67
N ASN A 343 3.35 -6.75 5.98
CA ASN A 343 4.68 -6.99 6.55
C ASN A 343 5.77 -6.22 5.81
N PHE A 344 5.78 -4.91 6.00
CA PHE A 344 6.88 -4.05 5.61
C PHE A 344 7.17 -3.02 6.70
N SER A 345 8.39 -2.48 6.67
CA SER A 345 8.71 -1.21 7.33
C SER A 345 8.96 -0.13 6.29
N ALA A 346 8.78 1.13 6.71
CA ALA A 346 9.01 2.29 5.86
C ALA A 346 9.81 3.35 6.62
N GLY A 347 10.73 3.99 5.91
CA GLY A 347 11.55 5.08 6.45
C GLY A 347 10.84 6.43 6.46
N CYS A 348 9.88 6.64 5.56
CA CYS A 348 9.10 7.88 5.50
C CYS A 348 7.66 7.62 5.04
N SER A 349 6.77 8.57 5.34
CA SER A 349 5.35 8.49 5.01
C SER A 349 4.80 9.84 4.62
N VAL A 350 3.76 9.84 3.80
CA VAL A 350 2.95 11.02 3.53
C VAL A 350 1.51 10.63 3.24
N ARG A 351 0.57 11.41 3.76
CA ARG A 351 -0.83 11.34 3.37
C ARG A 351 -1.20 12.52 2.46
N SER A 352 -1.92 12.21 1.38
CA SER A 352 -2.53 13.22 0.52
C SER A 352 -3.90 12.72 0.05
N GLY A 353 -4.96 13.42 0.48
CA GLY A 353 -6.34 12.99 0.26
C GLY A 353 -6.65 11.61 0.84
N ASP A 354 -7.11 10.71 -0.03
CA ASP A 354 -7.45 9.32 0.31
C ASP A 354 -6.30 8.34 0.01
N THR A 355 -5.08 8.84 -0.18
CA THR A 355 -3.88 8.03 -0.40
C THR A 355 -2.88 8.25 0.73
N VAL A 356 -2.32 7.15 1.21
CA VAL A 356 -1.13 7.13 2.06
C VAL A 356 0.00 6.52 1.25
N ALA A 357 1.16 7.17 1.20
CA ALA A 357 2.35 6.65 0.55
C ALA A 357 3.44 6.42 1.58
N TRP A 358 4.13 5.29 1.43
CA TRP A 358 5.24 4.84 2.25
C TRP A 358 6.49 4.77 1.38
N GLY A 359 7.59 5.35 1.83
CA GLY A 359 8.87 5.36 1.11
C GLY A 359 9.97 4.65 1.89
N ASN A 360 11.02 4.26 1.16
CA ASN A 360 12.16 3.52 1.70
C ASN A 360 11.71 2.20 2.36
N ILE A 361 11.15 1.33 1.53
CA ILE A 361 10.45 0.13 1.97
C ILE A 361 11.45 -0.99 2.26
N THR A 362 11.36 -1.58 3.44
CA THR A 362 12.01 -2.86 3.74
C THR A 362 10.93 -3.93 3.86
N GLN A 363 11.01 -4.95 3.01
CA GLN A 363 10.13 -6.10 3.11
C GLN A 363 10.54 -6.94 4.32
N LEU A 364 9.57 -7.23 5.18
CA LEU A 364 9.76 -8.05 6.37
C LEU A 364 9.34 -9.49 6.07
N PRO A 365 9.91 -10.49 6.77
CA PRO A 365 9.43 -11.85 6.70
C PRO A 365 7.92 -11.90 6.94
N PHE A 366 7.23 -12.75 6.19
CA PHE A 366 5.79 -12.89 6.38
C PHE A 366 5.48 -13.46 7.77
N THR A 367 4.27 -13.20 8.26
CA THR A 367 3.82 -13.74 9.55
C THR A 367 3.27 -15.14 9.31
N PRO A 368 3.87 -16.20 9.91
CA PRO A 368 3.43 -17.56 9.67
C PRO A 368 1.96 -17.74 10.07
N PRO A 369 1.15 -18.46 9.27
CA PRO A 369 -0.20 -18.84 9.66
C PRO A 369 -0.17 -19.68 10.93
N HIS A 370 -1.23 -19.55 11.73
CA HIS A 370 -1.44 -20.47 12.85
C HIS A 370 -1.60 -21.90 12.31
N PRO A 371 -1.09 -22.95 12.97
CA PRO A 371 -1.23 -24.33 12.49
C PRO A 371 -2.66 -24.76 12.14
N ALA A 372 -3.65 -24.26 12.88
CA ALA A 372 -5.09 -24.47 12.61
C ALA A 372 -5.55 -24.01 11.20
N GLN A 373 -4.79 -23.13 10.54
CA GLN A 373 -5.10 -22.61 9.20
C GLN A 373 -4.49 -23.46 8.07
N ILE A 374 -3.65 -24.44 8.37
CA ILE A 374 -3.03 -25.29 7.34
C ILE A 374 -3.39 -26.76 7.51
N LEU A 375 -3.97 -27.13 8.65
CA LEU A 375 -4.42 -28.49 8.95
C LEU A 375 -5.90 -28.64 8.59
N ALA A 376 -6.25 -29.80 8.02
CA ALA A 376 -7.62 -30.16 7.69
C ALA A 376 -8.49 -30.24 8.95
N SER A 377 -9.78 -29.95 8.81
CA SER A 377 -10.76 -30.11 9.89
C SER A 377 -10.84 -31.58 10.34
N GLY A 378 -11.03 -31.82 11.63
CA GLY A 378 -11.14 -33.15 12.23
C GLY A 378 -11.69 -33.08 13.65
N GLU A 379 -11.35 -34.05 14.49
CA GLU A 379 -11.88 -34.17 15.86
C GLU A 379 -10.78 -34.10 16.94
N GLU A 380 -9.51 -34.12 16.56
CA GLU A 380 -8.41 -34.19 17.52
C GLU A 380 -8.05 -32.82 18.10
N ARG A 381 -7.37 -32.87 19.27
CA ARG A 381 -6.72 -31.73 19.90
C ARG A 381 -5.27 -32.08 20.22
N PHE A 382 -4.34 -31.28 19.72
CA PHE A 382 -2.90 -31.50 19.90
C PHE A 382 -2.13 -30.18 19.77
N ASP A 383 -0.93 -30.15 20.33
CA ASP A 383 0.03 -29.06 20.14
C ASP A 383 0.96 -29.40 18.97
N CYS A 384 1.21 -28.41 18.11
CA CYS A 384 2.13 -28.59 16.99
C CYS A 384 2.90 -27.31 16.68
N THR A 385 3.99 -27.48 15.94
CA THR A 385 4.80 -26.40 15.39
C THR A 385 4.86 -26.54 13.88
N VAL A 386 4.46 -25.48 13.17
CA VAL A 386 4.66 -25.35 11.73
C VAL A 386 5.95 -24.56 11.47
N GLY A 387 6.79 -25.06 10.58
CA GLY A 387 7.95 -24.36 10.03
C GLY A 387 7.83 -24.22 8.51
N PHE A 388 8.17 -23.04 8.00
CA PHE A 388 8.27 -22.74 6.56
C PHE A 388 9.74 -22.59 6.18
N TYR A 389 10.14 -23.26 5.09
CA TYR A 389 11.53 -23.41 4.70
C TYR A 389 11.76 -22.86 3.30
N THR A 390 12.88 -22.17 3.14
CA THR A 390 13.47 -21.84 1.84
C THR A 390 14.63 -22.78 1.58
N HIS A 391 15.23 -22.71 0.39
CA HIS A 391 16.48 -23.42 0.08
C HIS A 391 17.65 -23.02 1.00
N SER A 392 17.55 -21.87 1.69
CA SER A 392 18.58 -21.35 2.60
C SER A 392 18.41 -21.76 4.07
N GLY A 393 17.27 -22.36 4.43
CA GLY A 393 16.97 -22.76 5.82
C GLY A 393 15.54 -22.42 6.26
N LEU A 394 15.34 -22.42 7.58
CA LEU A 394 14.06 -22.09 8.19
C LEU A 394 13.80 -20.58 8.07
N LEU A 395 12.70 -20.20 7.40
CA LEU A 395 12.30 -18.80 7.24
C LEU A 395 11.53 -18.30 8.47
N CYS A 396 10.52 -19.05 8.89
CA CYS A 396 9.70 -18.71 10.05
C CYS A 396 8.98 -19.95 10.60
N SER A 397 8.58 -19.89 11.87
CA SER A 397 7.76 -20.92 12.50
C SER A 397 6.67 -20.34 13.38
N ALA A 398 5.60 -21.12 13.57
CA ALA A 398 4.54 -20.82 14.52
C ALA A 398 4.19 -22.09 15.29
N SER A 399 4.03 -21.96 16.60
CA SER A 399 3.53 -23.03 17.46
C SER A 399 2.15 -22.67 17.98
N GLY A 400 1.30 -23.68 18.18
CA GLY A 400 -0.02 -23.46 18.74
C GLY A 400 -0.76 -24.76 19.03
N THR A 401 -1.72 -24.67 19.96
CA THR A 401 -2.69 -25.73 20.20
C THR A 401 -3.75 -25.66 19.12
N VAL A 402 -4.00 -26.80 18.48
CA VAL A 402 -5.08 -26.97 17.50
C VAL A 402 -6.16 -27.85 18.11
N SER A 403 -7.42 -27.54 17.85
CA SER A 403 -8.58 -28.33 18.28
C SER A 403 -9.53 -28.49 17.11
N GLY A 404 -10.12 -29.68 16.95
CA GLY A 404 -11.01 -30.00 15.83
C GLY A 404 -10.26 -30.10 14.50
N ALA A 405 -9.07 -30.70 14.50
CA ALA A 405 -8.24 -30.87 13.30
C ALA A 405 -7.83 -32.33 13.10
N SER A 406 -7.43 -32.64 11.87
CA SER A 406 -6.76 -33.87 11.47
C SER A 406 -5.27 -33.64 11.31
N ARG A 407 -4.44 -34.68 11.43
CA ARG A 407 -2.99 -34.65 11.17
C ARG A 407 -2.68 -34.72 9.68
N SER A 408 -3.39 -33.93 8.88
CA SER A 408 -3.24 -33.82 7.42
C SER A 408 -3.41 -32.37 7.02
N PHE A 409 -2.80 -31.98 5.90
CA PHE A 409 -2.96 -30.63 5.36
C PHE A 409 -4.37 -30.41 4.78
N VAL A 410 -4.82 -29.15 4.77
CA VAL A 410 -5.97 -28.73 3.94
C VAL A 410 -5.68 -29.00 2.46
N HIS A 411 -6.73 -29.05 1.62
CA HIS A 411 -6.60 -29.37 0.19
C HIS A 411 -5.57 -28.52 -0.55
N GLU A 412 -5.59 -27.22 -0.30
CA GLU A 412 -4.59 -26.25 -0.74
C GLU A 412 -4.45 -25.13 0.30
N PHE A 413 -3.22 -24.68 0.50
CA PHE A 413 -2.93 -23.46 1.23
C PHE A 413 -1.74 -22.73 0.61
N SER A 414 -1.70 -21.43 0.86
CA SER A 414 -0.69 -20.54 0.32
C SER A 414 0.13 -19.85 1.41
N CYS A 415 1.38 -19.57 1.06
CA CYS A 415 2.32 -18.76 1.81
C CYS A 415 2.62 -17.51 0.98
N PRO A 416 2.51 -16.29 1.52
CA PRO A 416 2.74 -15.03 0.79
C PRO A 416 4.24 -14.74 0.57
N ASP A 417 5.04 -15.78 0.36
CA ASP A 417 6.46 -15.71 0.06
C ASP A 417 6.81 -16.78 -0.99
N PRO A 418 7.17 -16.38 -2.22
CA PRO A 418 7.44 -17.32 -3.31
C PRO A 418 8.78 -18.05 -3.16
N GLU A 419 9.64 -17.66 -2.21
CA GLU A 419 10.92 -18.35 -1.96
C GLU A 419 10.74 -19.59 -1.07
N VAL A 420 9.58 -19.74 -0.42
CA VAL A 420 9.25 -20.91 0.37
C VAL A 420 9.09 -22.12 -0.54
N CYS A 421 9.86 -23.17 -0.26
CA CYS A 421 9.87 -24.41 -1.04
C CYS A 421 9.31 -25.60 -0.26
N ALA A 422 9.20 -25.51 1.07
CA ALA A 422 8.66 -26.59 1.89
C ALA A 422 8.02 -26.09 3.18
N VAL A 423 7.11 -26.90 3.71
CA VAL A 423 6.44 -26.71 5.00
C VAL A 423 6.46 -28.01 5.77
N LYS A 424 6.74 -27.92 7.07
CA LYS A 424 6.77 -29.06 8.00
C LYS A 424 5.92 -28.75 9.21
N VAL A 425 5.07 -29.71 9.59
CA VAL A 425 4.33 -29.66 10.86
C VAL A 425 4.85 -30.79 11.75
N THR A 426 5.35 -30.43 12.92
CA THR A 426 5.79 -31.39 13.95
C THR A 426 4.78 -31.41 15.08
N PHE A 427 4.29 -32.60 15.43
CA PHE A 427 3.32 -32.81 16.50
C PHE A 427 4.05 -33.04 17.83
N ALA A 428 3.78 -32.22 18.84
CA ALA A 428 4.53 -32.21 20.09
C ALA A 428 4.31 -33.47 20.94
N ASP A 429 3.15 -34.10 20.79
CA ASP A 429 2.74 -35.26 21.58
C ASP A 429 3.41 -36.58 21.15
N THR A 430 3.69 -36.71 19.85
CA THR A 430 4.22 -37.93 19.21
C THR A 430 5.63 -37.75 18.69
N GLY A 431 6.06 -36.51 18.46
CA GLY A 431 7.29 -36.19 17.73
C GLY A 431 7.21 -36.48 16.23
N ALA A 432 6.08 -37.01 15.74
CA ALA A 432 5.85 -37.26 14.33
C ALA A 432 5.76 -35.94 13.56
N SER A 433 6.02 -36.00 12.25
CA SER A 433 5.88 -34.83 11.39
C SER A 433 5.30 -35.18 10.03
N ILE A 434 4.52 -34.26 9.47
CA ILE A 434 4.10 -34.27 8.07
C ILE A 434 4.80 -33.12 7.34
N SER A 435 5.04 -33.28 6.05
CA SER A 435 5.66 -32.26 5.20
C SER A 435 5.00 -32.19 3.83
N ALA A 436 5.08 -31.02 3.20
CA ALA A 436 4.57 -30.77 1.86
C ALA A 436 5.55 -29.88 1.09
N SER A 437 5.67 -30.14 -0.21
CA SER A 437 6.42 -29.25 -1.10
C SER A 437 5.57 -28.04 -1.49
N MET A 438 6.21 -26.89 -1.61
CA MET A 438 5.56 -25.64 -2.01
C MET A 438 6.05 -25.21 -3.39
N THR A 439 5.11 -24.87 -4.27
CA THR A 439 5.40 -24.42 -5.64
C THR A 439 5.21 -22.90 -5.73
N PRO A 440 6.19 -22.14 -6.26
CA PRO A 440 6.03 -20.69 -6.46
C PRO A 440 4.93 -20.35 -7.48
N CYS A 441 3.96 -19.54 -7.08
CA CYS A 441 2.79 -19.13 -7.86
C CYS A 441 2.45 -17.65 -7.60
N GLY A 442 2.59 -16.79 -8.61
CA GLY A 442 2.00 -15.44 -8.59
C GLY A 442 2.35 -14.55 -7.39
N GLY A 443 3.60 -14.61 -6.90
CA GLY A 443 4.07 -13.86 -5.73
C GLY A 443 3.82 -14.54 -4.37
N ALA A 444 3.35 -15.78 -4.38
CA ALA A 444 3.18 -16.66 -3.24
C ALA A 444 3.85 -18.02 -3.52
N ALA A 445 3.88 -18.90 -2.53
CA ALA A 445 4.14 -20.32 -2.69
C ALA A 445 2.90 -21.11 -2.26
N VAL A 446 2.52 -22.12 -3.04
CA VAL A 446 1.28 -22.90 -2.84
C VAL A 446 1.63 -24.36 -2.58
N ALA A 447 0.99 -24.96 -1.58
CA ALA A 447 1.07 -26.38 -1.29
C ALA A 447 -0.28 -27.06 -1.51
N TRP A 448 -0.24 -28.24 -2.12
CA TRP A 448 -1.38 -29.13 -2.27
C TRP A 448 -1.28 -30.28 -1.26
N HIS A 449 -2.40 -30.81 -0.78
CA HIS A 449 -2.39 -31.93 0.17
C HIS A 449 -1.64 -33.18 -0.35
N ASP A 450 -1.53 -33.34 -1.67
CA ASP A 450 -0.85 -34.44 -2.36
C ASP A 450 0.52 -34.06 -2.95
N SER A 451 1.10 -32.92 -2.52
CA SER A 451 2.38 -32.38 -3.03
C SER A 451 3.63 -33.23 -2.72
N GLY A 452 3.46 -34.44 -2.19
CA GLY A 452 4.54 -35.35 -1.83
C GLY A 452 5.28 -34.94 -0.55
N GLU A 453 5.81 -35.93 0.17
CA GLU A 453 6.66 -35.67 1.33
C GLU A 453 8.03 -35.12 0.90
N VAL A 454 8.56 -34.18 1.70
CA VAL A 454 9.90 -33.64 1.53
C VAL A 454 10.85 -34.38 2.47
N THR A 455 11.77 -35.16 1.91
CA THR A 455 12.74 -35.96 2.68
C THR A 455 13.97 -35.16 3.12
N ASP A 456 14.40 -34.19 2.32
CA ASP A 456 15.60 -33.39 2.56
C ASP A 456 15.24 -31.93 2.85
N LEU A 457 14.98 -31.63 4.12
CA LEU A 457 14.85 -30.24 4.57
C LEU A 457 16.23 -29.69 4.94
N PRO A 458 16.55 -28.45 4.55
CA PRO A 458 17.78 -27.81 4.98
C PRO A 458 17.82 -27.70 6.50
N ASP A 459 19.03 -27.72 7.07
CA ASP A 459 19.24 -27.51 8.51
C ASP A 459 18.48 -26.26 8.98
N ALA A 460 17.89 -26.34 10.17
CA ALA A 460 17.06 -25.28 10.75
C ALA A 460 17.91 -24.08 11.23
N VAL A 461 18.74 -23.52 10.35
CA VAL A 461 19.39 -22.23 10.52
C VAL A 461 18.37 -21.16 10.12
N ALA A 462 18.06 -20.25 11.04
CA ALA A 462 17.08 -19.19 10.78
C ALA A 462 17.61 -18.21 9.73
N ALA A 463 17.06 -18.26 8.53
CA ALA A 463 17.35 -17.33 7.46
C ALA A 463 16.36 -16.16 7.55
N SER A 464 16.65 -15.15 8.38
CA SER A 464 15.85 -13.92 8.37
C SER A 464 16.27 -13.03 7.20
N VAL A 465 15.67 -13.23 6.03
CA VAL A 465 15.96 -12.41 4.85
C VAL A 465 15.10 -11.14 4.92
N ARG A 466 15.73 -9.99 5.16
CA ARG A 466 15.12 -8.67 4.99
C ARG A 466 15.57 -8.09 3.67
N VAL A 467 14.63 -7.82 2.76
CA VAL A 467 14.94 -7.20 1.46
C VAL A 467 14.66 -5.71 1.56
N SER A 468 15.73 -4.92 1.67
CA SER A 468 15.64 -3.46 1.54
C SER A 468 15.45 -3.08 0.09
N ARG A 469 14.46 -2.22 -0.18
CA ARG A 469 14.19 -1.69 -1.51
C ARG A 469 14.33 -0.17 -1.44
N CYS A 470 15.58 0.29 -1.47
CA CYS A 470 15.95 1.69 -1.56
C CYS A 470 15.23 2.33 -2.76
N GLY A 471 14.70 3.53 -2.59
CA GLY A 471 14.04 4.25 -3.68
C GLY A 471 12.64 3.76 -4.07
N SER A 472 12.13 2.68 -3.46
CA SER A 472 10.76 2.23 -3.63
C SER A 472 9.76 3.07 -2.83
N ILE A 473 8.61 3.35 -3.44
CA ILE A 473 7.45 3.96 -2.81
C ILE A 473 6.24 3.08 -3.07
N VAL A 474 5.47 2.82 -2.02
CA VAL A 474 4.24 2.05 -2.08
C VAL A 474 3.08 2.93 -1.63
N SER A 475 1.99 2.90 -2.40
CA SER A 475 0.77 3.65 -2.08
C SER A 475 -0.33 2.71 -1.59
N ALA A 476 -1.10 3.14 -0.59
CA ALA A 476 -2.29 2.49 -0.07
C ALA A 476 -3.45 3.49 0.03
N LEU A 477 -4.69 2.99 0.18
CA LEU A 477 -5.83 3.84 0.50
C LEU A 477 -5.73 4.31 1.96
N ALA A 478 -6.18 5.52 2.26
CA ALA A 478 -6.17 6.02 3.64
C ALA A 478 -7.11 5.21 4.56
N ALA A 479 -8.14 4.57 4.00
CA ALA A 479 -9.01 3.64 4.72
C ALA A 479 -8.30 2.32 5.11
N ASP A 480 -7.23 1.93 4.40
CA ASP A 480 -6.45 0.74 4.73
C ASP A 480 -4.95 0.97 4.44
N PRO A 481 -4.25 1.78 5.27
CA PRO A 481 -2.91 2.29 4.96
C PRO A 481 -1.82 1.23 4.87
N LEU A 482 -2.04 0.05 5.45
CA LEU A 482 -1.11 -1.07 5.37
C LEU A 482 -1.52 -2.06 4.28
N VAL A 483 -2.41 -1.68 3.36
CA VAL A 483 -2.74 -2.46 2.17
C VAL A 483 -2.25 -1.76 0.90
N PRO A 484 -0.97 -2.00 0.52
CA PRO A 484 -0.43 -1.67 -0.79
C PRO A 484 -1.41 -1.89 -1.96
N VAL A 485 -1.66 -0.83 -2.70
CA VAL A 485 -2.47 -0.81 -3.93
C VAL A 485 -1.59 -0.63 -5.17
N SER A 486 -0.48 0.11 -5.05
CA SER A 486 0.47 0.30 -6.14
C SER A 486 1.87 0.58 -5.64
N ARG A 487 2.87 0.37 -6.51
CA ARG A 487 4.28 0.59 -6.21
C ARG A 487 4.99 1.27 -7.37
N VAL A 488 5.95 2.13 -7.04
CA VAL A 488 6.93 2.70 -7.98
C VAL A 488 8.33 2.57 -7.41
N ASP A 489 9.31 2.31 -8.27
CA ASP A 489 10.71 2.48 -7.94
C ASP A 489 11.14 3.83 -8.50
N ALA A 490 11.18 4.84 -7.62
CA ALA A 490 11.33 6.24 -8.03
C ALA A 490 12.77 6.60 -8.40
N CYS A 491 13.74 5.97 -7.75
CA CYS A 491 15.17 6.16 -7.93
C CYS A 491 15.96 4.98 -7.34
N ASP A 492 17.28 4.94 -7.52
CA ASP A 492 18.16 3.87 -6.96
C ASP A 492 18.71 4.18 -5.55
N GLY A 493 18.40 5.35 -4.99
CA GLY A 493 18.91 5.82 -3.69
C GLY A 493 17.84 5.89 -2.60
N ASP A 494 18.28 6.03 -1.35
CA ASP A 494 17.37 6.16 -0.20
C ASP A 494 16.46 7.37 -0.30
N ILE A 495 15.18 7.16 -0.01
CA ILE A 495 14.19 8.22 0.08
C ILE A 495 14.24 8.79 1.48
N THR A 496 14.65 10.05 1.58
CA THR A 496 14.80 10.80 2.83
C THR A 496 13.48 11.46 3.26
N GLY A 497 12.54 11.65 2.34
CA GLY A 497 11.22 12.17 2.65
C GLY A 497 10.24 12.13 1.49
N LEU A 498 8.95 12.13 1.82
CA LEU A 498 7.85 12.28 0.88
C LEU A 498 7.03 13.50 1.29
N VAL A 499 6.64 14.33 0.32
CA VAL A 499 5.84 15.55 0.56
C VAL A 499 4.73 15.63 -0.49
N PRO A 500 3.50 16.09 -0.16
CA PRO A 500 2.49 16.32 -1.18
C PRO A 500 2.97 17.37 -2.18
N ALA A 501 2.71 17.21 -3.47
CA ALA A 501 3.07 18.23 -4.45
C ALA A 501 2.14 19.46 -4.31
N CYS A 502 2.70 20.68 -4.36
CA CYS A 502 1.88 21.89 -4.40
C CYS A 502 1.28 22.08 -5.80
N ARG A 503 0.04 22.58 -5.87
CA ARG A 503 -0.66 22.97 -7.12
C ARG A 503 -0.70 21.88 -8.21
N SER A 504 -0.81 20.61 -7.84
CA SER A 504 -0.86 19.50 -8.80
C SER A 504 -2.17 19.38 -9.60
N GLN A 505 -3.04 20.38 -9.54
CA GLN A 505 -4.31 20.40 -10.27
C GLN A 505 -4.08 20.76 -11.75
N SER A 506 -3.53 19.82 -12.51
CA SER A 506 -3.86 19.73 -13.94
C SER A 506 -5.38 19.59 -14.04
N SER A 507 -6.04 20.42 -14.85
CA SER A 507 -7.50 20.42 -15.04
C SER A 507 -8.06 19.12 -15.64
N TRP A 508 -7.20 18.15 -15.96
CA TRP A 508 -7.56 16.83 -16.49
C TRP A 508 -7.28 15.65 -15.53
N ASP A 509 -6.63 15.87 -14.37
CA ASP A 509 -6.01 14.78 -13.58
C ASP A 509 -6.51 14.64 -12.13
N PHE A 510 -7.80 14.87 -11.90
CA PHE A 510 -8.41 14.89 -10.55
C PHE A 510 -8.39 13.55 -9.80
N SER A 511 -8.11 12.43 -10.47
CA SER A 511 -8.07 11.09 -9.85
C SER A 511 -6.70 10.68 -9.32
N ARG A 512 -5.65 11.47 -9.56
CA ARG A 512 -4.27 11.12 -9.22
C ARG A 512 -3.75 11.90 -8.02
N THR A 513 -3.00 11.19 -7.20
CA THR A 513 -2.24 11.75 -6.07
C THR A 513 -0.83 12.08 -6.55
N HIS A 514 -0.44 13.34 -6.45
CA HIS A 514 0.88 13.82 -6.84
C HIS A 514 1.73 14.11 -5.60
N LEU A 515 2.93 13.54 -5.56
CA LEU A 515 3.88 13.64 -4.47
C LEU A 515 5.24 14.08 -5.00
N ILE A 516 6.06 14.62 -4.11
CA ILE A 516 7.47 14.88 -4.32
C ILE A 516 8.26 13.89 -3.46
N ALA A 517 9.07 13.07 -4.10
CA ALA A 517 9.99 12.15 -3.43
C ALA A 517 11.38 12.78 -3.38
N LEU A 518 11.95 12.80 -2.18
CA LEU A 518 13.25 13.37 -1.88
C LEU A 518 14.23 12.23 -1.66
N SER A 519 15.31 12.19 -2.43
CA SER A 519 16.33 11.17 -2.28
C SER A 519 17.73 11.75 -2.36
N LEU A 520 18.69 10.93 -1.96
CA LEU A 520 20.10 11.27 -2.12
C LEU A 520 20.54 11.38 -3.59
N SER A 521 19.79 10.78 -4.51
CA SER A 521 20.02 10.81 -5.96
C SER A 521 19.24 11.90 -6.71
N GLY A 522 18.33 12.61 -6.04
CA GLY A 522 17.62 13.75 -6.62
C GLY A 522 16.20 13.95 -6.08
N ILE A 523 15.54 14.98 -6.59
CA ILE A 523 14.15 15.31 -6.27
C ILE A 523 13.26 14.82 -7.42
N HIS A 524 12.25 14.01 -7.11
CA HIS A 524 11.39 13.35 -8.10
C HIS A 524 9.92 13.73 -7.92
N ALA A 525 9.19 13.94 -9.02
CA ALA A 525 7.73 13.99 -9.05
C ALA A 525 7.20 12.57 -9.18
N VAL A 526 6.31 12.17 -8.29
CA VAL A 526 5.70 10.84 -8.26
C VAL A 526 4.19 10.98 -8.32
N CYS A 527 3.55 10.16 -9.15
CA CYS A 527 2.09 10.18 -9.31
C CYS A 527 1.53 8.77 -9.14
N PHE A 528 0.45 8.67 -8.35
CA PHE A 528 -0.31 7.44 -8.14
C PHE A 528 -1.77 7.63 -8.54
N ASN A 529 -2.37 6.60 -9.12
CA ASN A 529 -3.83 6.51 -9.22
C ASN A 529 -4.37 5.69 -8.04
N SER A 530 -5.43 6.21 -7.39
CA SER A 530 -6.16 5.55 -6.31
C SER A 530 -6.70 4.13 -6.64
N ARG A 531 -6.71 3.74 -7.92
CA ARG A 531 -7.18 2.41 -8.40
C ARG A 531 -6.11 1.56 -9.08
N ALA A 532 -4.84 1.69 -8.69
CA ALA A 532 -3.71 0.88 -9.19
C ALA A 532 -3.38 0.96 -10.71
N GLY A 533 -4.18 1.67 -11.53
CA GLY A 533 -4.01 1.64 -12.99
C GLY A 533 -2.95 2.57 -13.59
N TYR A 534 -2.35 3.49 -12.81
CA TYR A 534 -1.30 4.39 -13.31
C TYR A 534 -0.33 4.80 -12.22
N VAL A 535 0.97 4.67 -12.52
CA VAL A 535 2.07 5.00 -11.64
C VAL A 535 3.20 5.62 -12.48
N SER A 536 3.77 6.73 -12.04
CA SER A 536 4.90 7.37 -12.74
C SER A 536 5.86 8.07 -11.78
N SER A 537 7.15 8.07 -12.11
CA SER A 537 8.19 8.87 -11.46
C SER A 537 8.94 9.70 -12.50
N THR A 538 9.34 10.93 -12.17
CA THR A 538 10.14 11.81 -13.04
C THR A 538 11.09 12.66 -12.21
N LEU A 539 12.37 12.66 -12.57
CA LEU A 539 13.39 13.50 -11.93
C LEU A 539 13.14 14.99 -12.24
N ILE A 540 13.03 15.80 -11.20
CA ILE A 540 12.81 17.26 -11.25
C ILE A 540 14.13 18.02 -11.08
N ASP A 541 14.96 17.61 -10.12
CA ASP A 541 16.23 18.27 -9.78
C ASP A 541 17.26 17.20 -9.39
N ARG A 542 18.51 17.35 -9.85
CA ARG A 542 19.60 16.38 -9.63
C ARG A 542 20.28 16.53 -8.27
N ARG A 543 20.03 17.63 -7.54
CA ARG A 543 20.69 17.85 -6.25
C ARG A 543 20.20 16.85 -5.21
N SER A 544 21.14 16.34 -4.43
CA SER A 544 20.88 15.45 -3.31
C SER A 544 20.02 16.16 -2.25
N ALA A 545 18.95 15.50 -1.80
CA ALA A 545 18.08 15.98 -0.74
C ALA A 545 18.29 15.12 0.53
N PRO A 546 19.23 15.51 1.43
CA PRO A 546 19.61 14.68 2.57
C PRO A 546 18.61 14.68 3.73
N ALA A 547 17.58 15.53 3.67
CA ALA A 547 16.58 15.67 4.72
C ALA A 547 15.17 15.87 4.13
N GLY A 548 14.16 15.67 4.97
CA GLY A 548 12.76 15.87 4.62
C GLY A 548 12.46 17.33 4.22
N GLY A 549 11.61 17.47 3.21
CA GLY A 549 11.09 18.76 2.76
C GLY A 549 9.85 19.17 3.54
N ILE A 550 9.44 20.42 3.34
CA ILE A 550 8.21 20.94 3.95
C ILE A 550 7.25 21.42 2.87
N PHE A 551 5.98 21.08 3.04
CA PHE A 551 4.89 21.63 2.25
C PHE A 551 4.55 23.03 2.74
N ALA A 552 4.47 23.99 1.81
CA ALA A 552 3.84 25.28 2.01
C ALA A 552 2.75 25.49 0.92
N PRO A 553 1.75 26.35 1.16
CA PRO A 553 0.66 26.60 0.20
C PRO A 553 1.13 27.07 -1.18
N ASP A 554 2.29 27.73 -1.26
CA ASP A 554 2.88 28.22 -2.50
C ASP A 554 3.80 27.20 -3.18
N ALA A 555 4.59 26.44 -2.40
CA ALA A 555 5.64 25.55 -2.90
C ALA A 555 6.01 24.44 -1.91
N VAL A 556 6.70 23.41 -2.41
CA VAL A 556 7.44 22.47 -1.57
C VAL A 556 8.88 22.97 -1.46
N TYR A 557 9.37 23.13 -0.23
CA TYR A 557 10.74 23.53 0.03
C TYR A 557 11.56 22.30 0.43
N VAL A 558 12.68 22.10 -0.25
CA VAL A 558 13.52 20.90 -0.11
C VAL A 558 14.93 21.31 0.30
N PRO A 559 15.45 20.85 1.44
CA PRO A 559 16.83 21.10 1.81
C PRO A 559 17.76 20.31 0.89
N VAL A 560 18.81 20.97 0.38
CA VAL A 560 19.86 20.38 -0.45
C VAL A 560 21.21 20.87 0.04
N LEU A 561 22.30 20.29 -0.49
CA LEU A 561 23.64 20.77 -0.17
C LEU A 561 23.78 22.27 -0.49
N GLY A 562 24.11 23.07 0.53
CA GLY A 562 24.34 24.51 0.43
C GLY A 562 23.09 25.40 0.34
N GLY A 563 21.87 24.85 0.42
CA GLY A 563 20.67 25.67 0.28
C GLY A 563 19.34 24.93 0.34
N VAL A 564 18.30 25.57 -0.18
CA VAL A 564 16.94 25.03 -0.29
C VAL A 564 16.44 25.20 -1.72
N VAL A 565 15.92 24.13 -2.31
CA VAL A 565 15.23 24.18 -3.60
C VAL A 565 13.75 24.39 -3.37
N ARG A 566 13.16 25.31 -4.12
CA ARG A 566 11.72 25.56 -4.15
C ARG A 566 11.11 24.84 -5.36
N VAL A 567 10.18 23.92 -5.10
CA VAL A 567 9.53 23.05 -6.09
C VAL A 567 8.06 23.42 -6.21
N THR A 568 7.55 23.60 -7.42
CA THR A 568 6.10 23.75 -7.67
C THR A 568 5.62 22.80 -8.76
N GLY A 569 4.53 22.07 -8.50
CA GLY A 569 4.10 20.98 -9.36
C GLY A 569 5.23 19.97 -9.60
N ALA A 570 5.58 19.75 -10.87
CA ALA A 570 6.69 18.87 -11.28
C ALA A 570 7.94 19.65 -11.74
N ARG A 571 8.20 20.85 -11.20
CA ARG A 571 9.31 21.71 -11.63
C ARG A 571 10.06 22.34 -10.46
N SER A 572 11.40 22.36 -10.56
CA SER A 572 12.29 23.17 -9.72
C SER A 572 12.17 24.62 -10.18
N CYS A 573 11.77 25.52 -9.27
CA CYS A 573 11.43 26.91 -9.58
C CYS A 573 12.46 27.92 -9.06
N GLY A 574 13.36 27.50 -8.16
CA GLY A 574 14.39 28.36 -7.62
C GLY A 574 15.27 27.62 -6.62
N TYR A 575 16.50 28.11 -6.48
CA TYR A 575 17.47 27.66 -5.48
C TYR A 575 17.80 28.84 -4.57
N ILE A 576 17.68 28.62 -3.27
CA ILE A 576 17.88 29.61 -2.23
C ILE A 576 19.14 29.20 -1.45
N PRO A 577 20.28 29.87 -1.67
CA PRO A 577 21.51 29.53 -0.96
C PRO A 577 21.38 29.84 0.53
N LEU A 578 21.87 28.93 1.37
CA LEU A 578 21.94 29.10 2.81
C LEU A 578 23.41 29.15 3.26
N PRO A 579 23.73 29.91 4.33
CA PRO A 579 25.08 29.94 4.89
C PRO A 579 25.45 28.67 5.67
N PHE A 580 24.49 27.76 5.86
CA PHE A 580 24.64 26.47 6.55
C PHE A 580 23.81 25.38 5.85
N GLU A 581 24.10 24.12 6.15
CA GLU A 581 23.29 22.99 5.67
C GLU A 581 21.99 22.88 6.48
N ALA A 582 20.85 23.14 5.85
CA ALA A 582 19.56 22.92 6.50
C ALA A 582 19.31 21.41 6.67
N ARG A 583 19.08 20.97 7.90
CA ARG A 583 18.70 19.60 8.25
C ARG A 583 17.23 19.48 8.64
N ARG A 584 16.59 20.60 9.00
CA ARG A 584 15.19 20.63 9.40
C ARG A 584 14.51 21.85 8.81
N LEU A 585 13.30 21.62 8.29
CA LEU A 585 12.42 22.67 7.81
C LEU A 585 11.14 22.68 8.64
N ALA A 586 10.58 23.87 8.88
CA ALA A 586 9.25 24.02 9.47
C ALA A 586 8.51 25.15 8.78
N TYR A 587 7.20 24.99 8.58
CA TYR A 587 6.35 26.03 8.02
C TYR A 587 5.52 26.68 9.13
N ARG A 588 5.41 28.02 9.10
CA ARG A 588 4.66 28.79 10.09
C ARG A 588 3.53 29.57 9.43
N GLU A 589 2.31 29.21 9.79
CA GLU A 589 1.14 30.06 9.64
C GLU A 589 0.98 30.96 10.87
N PRO A 590 0.46 32.20 10.74
CA PRO A 590 -0.06 32.83 9.51
C PRO A 590 1.00 33.59 8.69
N GLN A 591 2.24 33.72 9.16
CA GLN A 591 3.25 34.57 8.50
C GLN A 591 3.72 34.03 7.13
N GLN A 592 3.34 32.79 6.78
CA GLN A 592 3.73 32.09 5.56
C GLN A 592 5.25 31.94 5.40
N LEU A 593 5.94 31.65 6.50
CA LEU A 593 7.40 31.55 6.51
C LEU A 593 7.87 30.12 6.66
N VAL A 594 8.97 29.81 5.98
CA VAL A 594 9.68 28.54 6.13
C VAL A 594 10.92 28.78 6.99
N LEU A 595 10.95 28.17 8.17
CA LEU A 595 12.13 28.09 9.02
C LEU A 595 13.06 27.01 8.48
N CYS A 596 14.32 27.35 8.23
CA CYS A 596 15.40 26.43 7.95
C CYS A 596 16.33 26.37 9.16
N ARG A 597 16.63 25.18 9.68
CA ARG A 597 17.59 25.01 10.78
C ARG A 597 18.72 24.05 10.41
N GLY A 598 19.94 24.42 10.80
CA GLY A 598 21.14 23.58 10.75
C GLY A 598 21.31 22.71 11.99
N GLU A 599 22.42 22.00 12.10
CA GLU A 599 22.73 21.15 13.27
C GLU A 599 23.18 21.95 14.49
N SER A 600 23.93 23.04 14.27
CA SER A 600 24.50 23.89 15.33
C SER A 600 23.57 25.00 15.81
N ASP A 601 22.26 24.74 15.76
CA ASP A 601 21.18 25.66 16.16
C ASP A 601 21.05 26.95 15.32
N GLU A 602 21.72 26.98 14.17
CA GLU A 602 21.57 28.03 13.15
C GLU A 602 20.16 27.97 12.57
N ALA A 603 19.52 29.13 12.39
CA ALA A 603 18.13 29.22 11.97
C ALA A 603 17.90 30.40 11.04
N LEU A 604 17.10 30.21 9.99
CA LEU A 604 16.78 31.22 8.99
C LEU A 604 15.30 31.15 8.60
N TRP A 605 14.66 32.28 8.31
CA TRP A 605 13.31 32.31 7.74
C TRP A 605 13.32 32.68 6.25
N ILE A 606 12.64 31.87 5.44
CA ILE A 606 12.42 32.08 4.02
C ILE A 606 10.96 32.55 3.82
N ALA A 607 10.78 33.65 3.09
CA ALA A 607 9.47 34.16 2.68
C ALA A 607 8.96 33.48 1.37
N PRO A 608 7.65 33.55 1.07
CA PRO A 608 7.05 32.86 -0.10
C PRO A 608 7.63 33.27 -1.47
N ASP A 609 8.20 34.46 -1.58
CA ASP A 609 8.85 34.99 -2.78
C ASP A 609 10.32 34.56 -2.92
N GLY A 610 10.84 33.79 -1.96
CA GLY A 610 12.23 33.32 -1.92
C GLY A 610 13.21 34.32 -1.30
N GLU A 611 12.71 35.42 -0.73
CA GLU A 611 13.54 36.37 0.01
C GLU A 611 13.90 35.79 1.39
N LEU A 612 15.19 35.90 1.73
CA LEU A 612 15.76 35.38 2.97
C LEU A 612 15.75 36.47 4.04
N ALA A 613 15.15 36.25 5.20
CA ALA A 613 15.35 37.10 6.38
C ALA A 613 15.87 36.23 7.54
N LEU A 614 17.16 36.35 7.83
CA LEU A 614 17.79 35.71 8.97
C LEU A 614 17.58 36.57 10.23
N VAL A 615 16.98 36.00 11.27
CA VAL A 615 17.10 36.49 12.64
C VAL A 615 17.56 35.32 13.49
N GLY A 616 18.88 35.15 13.60
CA GLY A 616 19.46 34.18 14.54
C GLY A 616 19.32 34.65 15.99
N ALA A 617 19.51 33.75 16.96
CA ALA A 617 19.49 34.05 18.40
C ALA A 617 20.51 35.12 18.86
N GLN A 618 21.44 35.54 17.99
CA GLN A 618 22.48 36.55 18.22
C GLN A 618 22.38 37.77 17.28
N GLY A 619 21.23 38.01 16.63
CA GLY A 619 21.05 39.16 15.74
C GLY A 619 21.75 39.04 14.39
N ARG A 620 22.25 37.85 14.00
CA ARG A 620 22.87 37.61 12.68
C ARG A 620 21.84 37.67 11.55
N ILE A 621 22.20 38.34 10.45
CA ILE A 621 21.41 38.56 9.25
C ILE A 621 22.13 37.96 8.04
N ALA A 622 21.41 37.21 7.22
CA ALA A 622 21.74 36.99 5.82
C ALA A 622 20.45 37.13 5.00
N PHE A 623 20.49 37.99 3.99
CA PHE A 623 19.38 38.30 3.12
C PHE A 623 19.84 38.19 1.68
N ASN A 624 19.09 37.46 0.86
CA ASN A 624 19.26 37.48 -0.59
C ASN A 624 17.92 37.79 -1.25
N SER A 625 17.93 38.68 -2.25
CA SER A 625 16.76 38.97 -3.09
C SER A 625 17.17 39.16 -4.54
N GLU A 626 16.35 38.64 -5.45
CA GLU A 626 16.51 38.82 -6.89
C GLU A 626 15.89 40.15 -7.31
N VAL A 627 16.68 40.96 -8.03
CA VAL A 627 16.25 42.25 -8.57
C VAL A 627 16.33 42.22 -10.09
N THR A 628 15.23 42.62 -10.73
CA THR A 628 15.15 42.73 -12.19
C THR A 628 15.63 44.12 -12.63
N LEU A 629 16.49 44.16 -13.65
CA LEU A 629 17.01 45.40 -14.20
C LEU A 629 16.06 46.00 -15.26
N PRO A 630 15.83 47.32 -15.24
CA PRO A 630 15.02 47.98 -16.26
C PRO A 630 15.62 47.82 -17.66
N LYS A 631 14.79 47.51 -18.65
CA LYS A 631 15.23 47.21 -20.03
C LYS A 631 15.84 48.41 -20.76
N SER A 632 15.42 49.64 -20.44
CA SER A 632 15.64 50.85 -21.25
C SER A 632 16.52 51.93 -20.62
N THR A 633 16.87 51.83 -19.33
CA THR A 633 17.62 52.86 -18.61
C THR A 633 18.85 52.27 -17.92
N ALA A 634 19.97 53.00 -17.95
CA ALA A 634 21.16 52.60 -17.21
C ALA A 634 20.86 52.71 -15.70
N PRO A 635 20.85 51.59 -14.95
CA PRO A 635 20.54 51.61 -13.52
C PRO A 635 21.57 52.49 -12.79
N ARG A 636 21.12 53.49 -12.04
CA ARG A 636 22.03 54.41 -11.34
C ARG A 636 22.20 54.03 -9.88
N TYR A 637 21.14 53.55 -9.23
CA TYR A 637 21.15 53.22 -7.82
C TYR A 637 20.41 51.91 -7.52
N LEU A 638 21.03 51.06 -6.71
CA LEU A 638 20.36 50.02 -5.93
C LEU A 638 19.86 50.67 -4.64
N THR A 639 18.55 50.62 -4.41
CA THR A 639 17.94 51.04 -3.15
C THR A 639 17.59 49.79 -2.35
N VAL A 640 18.15 49.67 -1.14
CA VAL A 640 17.85 48.62 -0.16
C VAL A 640 17.15 49.30 1.02
N PRO A 641 15.81 49.25 1.11
CA PRO A 641 15.11 49.78 2.26
C PRO A 641 15.37 48.88 3.47
N LEU A 642 16.24 49.35 4.37
CA LEU A 642 16.72 48.65 5.54
C LEU A 642 16.65 49.59 6.74
N LEU A 643 16.24 49.07 7.90
CA LEU A 643 16.13 49.79 9.17
C LEU A 643 16.72 48.95 10.29
N ALA A 644 17.57 49.55 11.14
CA ALA A 644 18.05 48.98 12.39
C ALA A 644 18.74 50.04 13.25
N ASP A 645 18.49 50.03 14.56
CA ASP A 645 19.21 50.85 15.54
C ASP A 645 20.72 50.56 15.57
N SER A 646 21.13 49.34 15.23
CA SER A 646 22.53 48.97 15.04
C SER A 646 22.64 47.90 13.96
N PHE A 647 23.47 48.13 12.94
CA PHE A 647 23.79 47.17 11.89
C PHE A 647 25.32 47.08 11.70
N SER A 648 25.84 45.88 11.47
CA SER A 648 27.23 45.63 11.09
C SER A 648 27.25 44.49 10.08
N GLY A 649 27.59 44.78 8.82
CA GLY A 649 27.51 43.77 7.77
C GLY A 649 27.97 44.25 6.41
N LYS A 650 27.78 43.40 5.41
CA LYS A 650 28.28 43.52 4.06
C LYS A 650 27.14 43.32 3.07
N LEU A 651 26.94 44.29 2.19
CA LEU A 651 25.97 44.27 1.10
C LEU A 651 26.70 44.08 -0.23
N THR A 652 26.31 43.04 -0.97
CA THR A 652 26.92 42.59 -2.23
C THR A 652 25.87 42.53 -3.33
N LEU A 653 26.16 43.06 -4.51
CA LEU A 653 25.34 42.89 -5.71
C LEU A 653 26.05 41.92 -6.66
N LEU A 654 25.44 40.77 -6.91
CA LEU A 654 25.95 39.68 -7.73
C LEU A 654 25.17 39.62 -9.05
N GLY A 655 25.85 39.43 -10.18
CA GLY A 655 25.22 39.19 -11.48
C GLY A 655 24.96 37.70 -11.70
N ASP A 656 23.76 37.34 -12.14
CA ASP A 656 23.44 35.94 -12.48
C ASP A 656 23.99 35.60 -13.88
N CYS A 657 24.89 34.62 -13.95
CA CYS A 657 25.47 34.14 -15.21
C CYS A 657 24.53 33.18 -15.97
N GLY A 658 23.41 32.75 -15.39
CA GLY A 658 22.42 31.88 -16.06
C GLY A 658 22.88 30.46 -16.34
N ASP A 659 24.04 30.07 -15.80
CA ASP A 659 24.56 28.71 -15.78
C ASP A 659 25.25 28.51 -14.42
N SER A 660 24.82 27.52 -13.65
CA SER A 660 25.26 27.30 -12.25
C SER A 660 26.73 26.89 -12.11
N SER A 661 27.45 26.80 -13.23
CA SER A 661 28.86 26.42 -13.34
C SER A 661 29.84 27.60 -13.30
N VAL A 662 29.36 28.85 -13.43
CA VAL A 662 30.21 30.06 -13.46
C VAL A 662 29.96 30.91 -12.20
N PRO A 663 31.01 31.30 -11.44
CA PRO A 663 30.84 32.13 -10.25
C PRO A 663 30.20 33.47 -10.61
N ALA A 664 29.23 33.89 -9.81
CA ALA A 664 28.52 35.16 -10.00
C ALA A 664 29.51 36.33 -10.00
N LEU A 665 29.45 37.19 -11.02
CA LEU A 665 30.28 38.39 -11.10
C LEU A 665 29.82 39.39 -10.03
N CYS A 666 30.69 39.71 -9.07
CA CYS A 666 30.42 40.75 -8.07
C CYS A 666 30.46 42.13 -8.75
N HIS A 667 29.30 42.78 -8.86
CA HIS A 667 29.18 44.12 -9.43
C HIS A 667 29.51 45.21 -8.40
N ARG A 668 29.22 44.97 -7.12
CA ARG A 668 29.55 45.89 -6.04
C ARG A 668 29.50 45.22 -4.68
N CYS A 669 30.31 45.74 -3.76
CA CYS A 669 30.32 45.39 -2.36
C CYS A 669 30.37 46.67 -1.51
N ALA A 670 29.67 46.70 -0.37
CA ALA A 670 29.72 47.77 0.61
C ALA A 670 29.64 47.20 2.03
N ASP A 671 30.58 47.58 2.88
CA ASP A 671 30.50 47.30 4.32
C ASP A 671 29.71 48.43 4.99
N ILE A 672 28.78 48.07 5.88
CA ILE A 672 27.84 48.96 6.55
C ILE A 672 27.99 48.72 8.05
N VAL A 673 28.31 49.77 8.80
CA VAL A 673 28.44 49.73 10.26
C VAL A 673 27.74 50.96 10.85
N GLY A 674 26.84 50.76 11.82
CA GLY A 674 26.12 51.82 12.52
C GLY A 674 24.60 51.69 12.42
N SER A 675 23.87 52.69 12.93
CA SER A 675 22.41 52.75 12.80
C SER A 675 22.01 53.05 11.36
N VAL A 676 20.93 52.40 10.90
CA VAL A 676 20.34 52.63 9.59
C VAL A 676 18.90 53.07 9.79
N THR A 677 18.65 54.36 9.60
CA THR A 677 17.32 54.98 9.76
C THR A 677 16.69 55.39 8.43
N GLU A 678 17.44 55.26 7.32
CA GLU A 678 16.99 55.57 5.95
C GLU A 678 17.40 54.45 4.97
N PRO A 679 16.66 54.25 3.86
CA PRO A 679 17.02 53.28 2.83
C PRO A 679 18.44 53.46 2.29
N LEU A 680 19.23 52.39 2.28
CA LEU A 680 20.58 52.38 1.73
C LEU A 680 20.53 52.57 0.22
N ARG A 681 21.24 53.57 -0.29
CA ARG A 681 21.36 53.84 -1.73
C ARG A 681 22.78 53.62 -2.20
N ILE A 682 22.99 52.59 -3.01
CA ILE A 682 24.29 52.23 -3.55
C ILE A 682 24.32 52.50 -5.04
N ARG A 683 25.30 53.27 -5.50
CA ARG A 683 25.47 53.55 -6.94
C ARG A 683 25.88 52.27 -7.69
N VAL A 684 25.28 51.97 -8.84
CA VAL A 684 25.70 50.82 -9.65
C VAL A 684 26.79 51.30 -10.63
N ALA A 685 28.02 50.78 -10.49
CA ALA A 685 29.20 51.32 -11.19
C ALA A 685 29.29 50.89 -12.67
N SER A 686 28.71 49.74 -13.03
CA SER A 686 28.73 49.21 -14.39
C SER A 686 27.41 48.53 -14.73
N ARG A 687 26.97 48.62 -15.99
CA ARG A 687 25.72 48.02 -16.47
C ARG A 687 25.84 46.48 -16.42
N PRO A 688 25.07 45.77 -15.60
CA PRO A 688 25.03 44.31 -15.66
C PRO A 688 24.49 43.89 -17.03
N ARG A 689 25.13 42.91 -17.70
CA ARG A 689 24.79 42.52 -19.09
C ARG A 689 23.46 41.75 -19.23
N LYS A 690 22.92 41.19 -18.14
CA LYS A 690 21.68 40.37 -18.13
C LYS A 690 20.64 40.96 -17.16
N MET A 691 19.34 40.73 -17.41
CA MET A 691 18.22 41.41 -16.73
C MET A 691 17.98 41.02 -15.27
N ARG A 692 18.79 40.16 -14.66
CA ARG A 692 18.60 39.63 -13.30
C ARG A 692 19.89 39.74 -12.50
N ALA A 693 19.79 40.23 -11.26
CA ALA A 693 20.89 40.34 -10.31
C ALA A 693 20.43 39.90 -8.92
N ILE A 694 21.35 39.41 -8.09
CA ILE A 694 21.09 39.01 -6.71
C ILE A 694 21.71 40.05 -5.78
N VAL A 695 20.90 40.60 -4.89
CA VAL A 695 21.37 41.44 -3.77
C VAL A 695 21.54 40.53 -2.58
N SER A 696 22.75 40.48 -2.02
CA SER A 696 23.12 39.68 -0.85
C SER A 696 23.60 40.59 0.29
N LEU A 697 22.98 40.51 1.46
CA LEU A 697 23.34 41.26 2.66
C LEU A 697 23.68 40.26 3.77
N VAL A 698 24.86 40.34 4.37
CA VAL A 698 25.28 39.44 5.47
C VAL A 698 25.86 40.26 6.62
N GLY A 699 25.42 40.06 7.85
CA GLY A 699 25.87 40.86 8.98
C GLY A 699 25.23 40.48 10.31
N SER A 700 25.18 41.44 11.23
CA SER A 700 24.44 41.40 12.49
C SER A 700 23.70 42.72 12.69
N ALA A 701 22.48 42.67 13.23
CA ALA A 701 21.76 43.87 13.64
C ALA A 701 21.01 43.69 14.96
N SER A 702 20.50 44.83 15.44
CA SER A 702 19.62 44.95 16.58
C SER A 702 18.24 44.29 16.34
N PRO A 703 17.48 43.96 17.40
CA PRO A 703 16.22 43.21 17.31
C PRO A 703 15.09 43.90 16.52
N ASP A 704 15.19 45.20 16.31
CA ASP A 704 14.27 46.04 15.54
C ASP A 704 14.51 45.98 14.02
N PHE A 705 15.48 45.18 13.57
CA PHE A 705 15.85 45.05 12.16
C PHE A 705 14.65 44.79 11.24
N ALA A 706 14.54 45.61 10.20
CA ALA A 706 13.58 45.43 9.11
C ALA A 706 14.27 45.66 7.76
N ILE A 707 13.92 44.84 6.77
CA ILE A 707 14.37 45.00 5.39
C ILE A 707 13.21 44.74 4.43
N ASN A 708 13.11 45.56 3.39
CA ASN A 708 12.14 45.40 2.31
C ASN A 708 12.84 45.09 0.98
N ARG A 709 12.05 44.65 0.01
CA ARG A 709 12.50 44.28 -1.33
C ARG A 709 13.38 45.36 -1.97
N PRO A 710 14.64 45.05 -2.29
CA PRO A 710 15.52 45.95 -3.01
C PRO A 710 14.99 46.22 -4.42
N PHE A 711 15.22 47.43 -4.90
CA PHE A 711 14.89 47.79 -6.27
C PHE A 711 15.99 48.65 -6.87
N ILE A 712 16.06 48.63 -8.20
CA ILE A 712 17.05 49.37 -8.96
C ILE A 712 16.35 50.49 -9.71
N SER A 713 16.85 51.72 -9.53
CA SER A 713 16.34 52.97 -10.13
C SER A 713 17.37 53.67 -11.00
#